data_AF-A0A4U0XKI7-F1
#
_entry.id   AF-A0A4U0XKI7-F1
#
_cell.length_a   1.000
_cell.length_b   1.000
_cell.length_c   1.000
_cell.angle_alpha   90.00
_cell.angle_beta   90.00
_cell.angle_gamma   90.00
#
_symmetry.space_group_name_H-M   'P 1'
#
loop_
_entity.id
_entity.type
_entity.pdbx_description
1 polymer ?
#
loop_
_entity_poly.entity_id
_entity_poly.type
_entity_poly.pdbx_seq_one_letter_code
_entity_poly.pdbx_strand_id
1 'polypeptide(L)'
;MATIRSSIPHEDRTATEPLKFLPGQWLDTFIPGLRKAGGFTITSTPAEARPSSHSPPYVELAIQKSSNPPAQWLWRPQEEIIGSQRVVRVGGSFVWPPPRLDVTKIDRLVLVAGGVGINPLISIFSHLIRSVTSPREIHFIYMSRVAPSSGDIDPQSILFLPRLMDLVAAIADPINVTLSLFLTGAAAEGAATDDRGIIEHGKLPNRTFGHRVTEADLVRAIDGYKAPVYGPEHDRQGTVCYVCGPPRMTDEFHIYRLSSIDRGLVRTYIWYCLWFPCDANNIDTAVSNFHNAIEKLIAHLPILAGSIRSLPDTDSEPMIAQPGRLEVYVGLQEVSNFRATVRYIDYDEFWYTYPSLAQSRLPPAHLISPVLTPLPDAPENDALSSPVFAAQANIIKDGLLVALYLHHSVADVHGLSQIIRLMSSNSAPRAMNDETLRTDAATQSKLRARLSGVWAAKPDQDTHTEYTQHKQPQETSQLIGREVGTCRVLAFDLATIEKTKEMMNERFHDIYEEKIIHISAFDCLAAILWKAISRASWPQGPPGDDSGRFLKLTIPVSIRTRLPNTSLPDGYFGNALVHAETHSRVLELNKPFELTALAHEARQVRMAVRRITELVIQSKIATVNSLEDVPKAGISNRSFDTNLVITSWADLSTEGDAGLGLGLGAPERGRKIGRANTGYGCIVLPVRREEGLWEVQVTFTEELMARMLADEGLMKFVSWVA
;
A
#
# COMPACT_ATOMS: atom_id res chain seq x y z
N MET A 1 -12.40 -4.51 -31.17
CA MET A 1 -13.12 -3.47 -30.41
C MET A 1 -14.56 -3.46 -30.88
N ALA A 2 -15.52 -3.20 -30.00
CA ALA A 2 -16.91 -2.96 -30.40
C ALA A 2 -17.12 -1.43 -30.60
N THR A 3 -17.55 -1.02 -31.79
CA THR A 3 -17.92 0.38 -32.08
C THR A 3 -19.42 0.52 -31.87
N ILE A 4 -19.85 1.13 -30.77
CA ILE A 4 -21.28 1.34 -30.49
C ILE A 4 -21.72 2.64 -31.17
N ARG A 5 -22.45 2.53 -32.29
CA ARG A 5 -23.14 3.66 -32.92
C ARG A 5 -24.58 3.71 -32.41
N SER A 6 -24.86 4.64 -31.51
CA SER A 6 -26.22 4.94 -31.06
C SER A 6 -26.96 5.72 -32.17
N SER A 7 -27.93 5.08 -32.84
CA SER A 7 -28.95 5.80 -33.61
C SER A 7 -30.19 5.92 -32.71
N ILE A 8 -30.59 7.14 -32.38
CA ILE A 8 -31.82 7.41 -31.64
C ILE A 8 -32.91 7.68 -32.66
N PRO A 9 -33.98 6.88 -32.75
CA PRO A 9 -35.18 7.25 -33.50
C PRO A 9 -35.90 8.38 -32.75
N HIS A 10 -36.26 9.42 -33.48
CA HIS A 10 -37.11 10.50 -33.00
C HIS A 10 -38.48 9.94 -32.60
N GLU A 11 -38.75 9.90 -31.30
CA GLU A 11 -40.03 10.29 -30.69
C GLU A 11 -39.91 10.26 -29.16
N ASP A 12 -40.30 11.37 -28.54
CA ASP A 12 -40.48 11.62 -27.11
C ASP A 12 -39.30 11.39 -26.14
N ARG A 13 -38.52 12.47 -25.88
CA ARG A 13 -38.25 13.01 -24.52
C ARG A 13 -37.28 14.20 -24.50
N THR A 14 -37.44 15.01 -23.46
CA THR A 14 -36.73 16.22 -23.06
C THR A 14 -35.22 16.03 -22.80
N ALA A 15 -34.39 16.12 -23.84
CA ALA A 15 -32.97 16.41 -23.72
C ALA A 15 -32.55 17.34 -24.89
N THR A 16 -32.67 18.65 -24.69
CA THR A 16 -32.46 19.64 -25.76
C THR A 16 -31.02 20.15 -25.89
N GLU A 17 -30.04 19.52 -25.23
CA GLU A 17 -28.63 19.89 -25.42
C GLU A 17 -27.73 18.70 -25.84
N PRO A 18 -26.95 18.83 -26.93
CA PRO A 18 -25.94 17.85 -27.31
C PRO A 18 -24.84 17.75 -26.24
N LEU A 19 -24.27 16.54 -26.07
CA LEU A 19 -23.21 16.27 -25.10
C LEU A 19 -21.96 17.13 -25.42
N LYS A 20 -21.57 17.99 -24.46
CA LYS A 20 -20.42 18.89 -24.60
C LYS A 20 -19.18 18.24 -23.97
N PHE A 21 -18.10 18.13 -24.74
CA PHE A 21 -16.79 17.64 -24.29
C PHE A 21 -15.66 18.24 -25.15
N LEU A 22 -14.43 18.09 -24.67
CA LEU A 22 -13.19 18.42 -25.38
C LEU A 22 -12.50 17.14 -25.89
N PRO A 23 -11.81 17.18 -27.04
CA PRO A 23 -11.00 16.06 -27.52
C PRO A 23 -9.99 15.61 -26.46
N GLY A 24 -9.84 14.30 -26.29
CA GLY A 24 -8.96 13.68 -25.29
C GLY A 24 -9.64 13.28 -23.98
N GLN A 25 -10.88 13.75 -23.74
CA GLN A 25 -11.67 13.37 -22.55
C GLN A 25 -12.17 11.93 -22.58
N TRP A 26 -12.60 11.44 -21.42
CA TRP A 26 -13.29 10.16 -21.26
C TRP A 26 -14.73 10.35 -20.80
N LEU A 27 -15.50 9.28 -20.86
CA LEU A 27 -16.89 9.19 -20.46
C LEU A 27 -17.02 8.18 -19.31
N ASP A 28 -17.48 8.65 -18.15
CA ASP A 28 -17.95 7.77 -17.08
C ASP A 28 -19.32 7.25 -17.45
N THR A 29 -19.47 5.93 -17.45
CA THR A 29 -20.71 5.22 -17.76
C THR A 29 -21.27 4.58 -16.50
N PHE A 30 -22.49 4.96 -16.13
CA PHE A 30 -23.17 4.46 -14.93
C PHE A 30 -24.18 3.39 -15.34
N ILE A 31 -23.88 2.14 -14.98
CA ILE A 31 -24.71 0.98 -15.33
C ILE A 31 -25.61 0.63 -14.13
N PRO A 32 -26.94 0.54 -14.34
CA PRO A 32 -27.87 0.13 -13.29
C PRO A 32 -27.47 -1.20 -12.65
N GLY A 33 -27.43 -1.24 -11.31
CA GLY A 33 -27.04 -2.43 -10.54
C GLY A 33 -25.54 -2.55 -10.22
N LEU A 34 -24.69 -1.68 -10.79
CA LEU A 34 -23.26 -1.63 -10.46
C LEU A 34 -22.95 -0.41 -9.59
N ARG A 35 -22.25 -0.63 -8.46
CA ARG A 35 -21.88 0.44 -7.51
C ARG A 35 -20.83 1.42 -8.04
N LYS A 36 -20.07 1.05 -9.07
CA LYS A 36 -18.94 1.82 -9.61
C LYS A 36 -19.12 2.07 -11.12
N ALA A 37 -18.91 3.31 -11.55
CA ALA A 37 -18.93 3.68 -12.96
C ALA A 37 -17.69 3.15 -13.72
N GLY A 38 -17.85 2.91 -15.02
CA GLY A 38 -16.72 2.60 -15.92
C GLY A 38 -16.32 3.83 -16.73
N GLY A 39 -15.06 4.26 -16.64
CA GLY A 39 -14.52 5.35 -17.46
C GLY A 39 -13.93 4.83 -18.77
N PHE A 40 -14.40 5.35 -19.91
CA PHE A 40 -13.94 4.93 -21.24
C PHE A 40 -13.59 6.15 -22.10
N THR A 41 -12.44 6.13 -22.77
CA THR A 41 -11.97 7.27 -23.56
C THR A 41 -12.87 7.52 -24.76
N ILE A 42 -13.18 8.81 -25.01
CA ILE A 42 -13.92 9.25 -26.18
C ILE A 42 -12.94 9.39 -27.36
N THR A 43 -13.21 8.68 -28.46
CA THR A 43 -12.37 8.66 -29.68
C THR A 43 -12.97 9.47 -30.83
N SER A 44 -14.23 9.87 -30.72
CA SER A 44 -14.88 10.82 -31.62
C SER A 44 -14.45 12.26 -31.31
N THR A 45 -14.72 13.16 -32.26
CA THR A 45 -14.53 14.60 -32.12
C THR A 45 -15.76 15.26 -31.50
N PRO A 46 -15.65 16.44 -30.85
CA PRO A 46 -16.80 17.19 -30.35
C PRO A 46 -17.80 17.60 -31.43
N ALA A 47 -17.39 17.65 -32.70
CA ALA A 47 -18.29 17.95 -33.82
C ALA A 47 -19.28 16.81 -34.09
N GLU A 48 -18.87 15.56 -33.88
CA GLU A 48 -19.71 14.37 -34.12
C GLU A 48 -20.79 14.18 -33.06
N ALA A 49 -20.64 14.79 -31.88
CA ALA A 49 -21.68 14.82 -30.85
C ALA A 49 -22.74 15.91 -31.07
N ARG A 50 -22.64 16.67 -32.16
CA ARG A 50 -23.63 17.68 -32.56
C ARG A 50 -24.50 17.15 -33.70
N PRO A 51 -25.77 17.58 -33.80
CA PRO A 51 -26.62 17.22 -34.93
C PRO A 51 -26.00 17.67 -36.26
N SER A 52 -26.02 16.80 -37.26
CA SER A 52 -25.60 17.12 -38.63
C SER A 52 -26.63 16.62 -39.65
N SER A 53 -26.56 17.13 -40.88
CA SER A 53 -27.41 16.68 -42.00
C SER A 53 -27.14 15.24 -42.44
N HIS A 54 -26.00 14.65 -42.05
CA HIS A 54 -25.53 13.36 -42.56
C HIS A 54 -25.58 12.23 -41.53
N SER A 55 -25.60 12.56 -40.23
CA SER A 55 -25.69 11.57 -39.16
C SER A 55 -26.27 12.17 -37.87
N PRO A 56 -27.00 11.36 -37.07
CA PRO A 56 -27.39 11.76 -35.71
C PRO A 56 -26.15 11.99 -34.84
N PRO A 57 -26.26 12.82 -33.78
CA PRO A 57 -25.15 13.06 -32.86
C PRO A 57 -24.73 11.76 -32.16
N TYR A 58 -23.43 11.49 -32.10
CA TYR A 58 -22.90 10.33 -31.40
C TYR A 58 -21.58 10.64 -30.69
N VAL A 59 -21.26 9.80 -29.70
CA VAL A 59 -19.91 9.67 -29.16
C VAL A 59 -19.40 8.26 -29.43
N GLU A 60 -18.13 8.17 -29.81
CA GLU A 60 -17.43 6.90 -30.03
C GLU A 60 -16.53 6.62 -28.83
N LEU A 61 -16.60 5.39 -28.31
CA LEU A 61 -15.78 4.91 -27.21
C LEU A 61 -14.91 3.75 -27.67
N ALA A 62 -13.65 3.73 -27.23
CA ALA A 62 -12.74 2.61 -27.43
C ALA A 62 -12.68 1.76 -26.16
N ILE A 63 -13.29 0.57 -26.21
CA ILE A 63 -13.46 -0.29 -25.02
C ILE A 63 -12.73 -1.63 -25.23
N GLN A 64 -11.73 -1.89 -24.40
CA GLN A 64 -11.05 -3.18 -24.37
C GLN A 64 -11.89 -4.20 -23.59
N LYS A 65 -11.99 -5.43 -24.11
CA LYS A 65 -12.65 -6.54 -23.41
C LYS A 65 -11.86 -6.86 -22.14
N SER A 66 -12.52 -6.90 -20.99
CA SER A 66 -11.88 -7.17 -19.70
C SER A 66 -12.89 -7.76 -18.70
N SER A 67 -12.41 -8.15 -17.51
CA SER A 67 -13.24 -8.59 -16.38
C SER A 67 -13.91 -7.45 -15.62
N ASN A 68 -13.62 -6.19 -15.95
CA ASN A 68 -14.22 -5.03 -15.32
C ASN A 68 -15.75 -5.02 -15.59
N PRO A 69 -16.62 -4.96 -14.56
CA PRO A 69 -18.06 -5.14 -14.75
C PRO A 69 -18.70 -4.14 -15.74
N PRO A 70 -18.38 -2.82 -15.68
CA PRO A 70 -18.78 -1.91 -16.75
C PRO A 70 -18.35 -2.30 -18.17
N ALA A 71 -17.12 -2.78 -18.35
CA ALA A 71 -16.63 -3.19 -19.67
C ALA A 71 -17.35 -4.47 -20.15
N GLN A 72 -17.54 -5.46 -19.26
CA GLN A 72 -18.32 -6.66 -19.59
C GLN A 72 -19.74 -6.33 -20.02
N TRP A 73 -20.35 -5.35 -19.37
CA TRP A 73 -21.69 -4.89 -19.73
C TRP A 73 -21.75 -4.35 -21.17
N LEU A 74 -20.76 -3.53 -21.56
CA LEU A 74 -20.66 -2.96 -22.92
C LEU A 74 -20.22 -3.97 -23.99
N TRP A 75 -19.79 -5.16 -23.59
CA TRP A 75 -19.40 -6.28 -24.47
C TRP A 75 -20.49 -7.35 -24.62
N ARG A 76 -21.71 -7.10 -24.13
CA ARG A 76 -22.89 -7.96 -24.36
C ARG A 76 -23.34 -7.90 -25.82
N PRO A 77 -24.20 -8.83 -26.27
CA PRO A 77 -24.81 -8.78 -27.60
C PRO A 77 -25.50 -7.44 -27.86
N GLN A 78 -25.41 -6.95 -29.09
CA GLN A 78 -25.84 -5.60 -29.47
C GLN A 78 -27.35 -5.40 -29.23
N GLU A 79 -28.14 -6.44 -29.48
CA GLU A 79 -29.58 -6.52 -29.25
C GLU A 79 -29.99 -6.31 -27.79
N GLU A 80 -29.09 -6.58 -26.83
CA GLU A 80 -29.34 -6.34 -25.40
C GLU A 80 -28.98 -4.92 -24.95
N ILE A 81 -28.15 -4.22 -25.75
CA ILE A 81 -27.58 -2.92 -25.40
C ILE A 81 -28.36 -1.79 -26.09
N ILE A 82 -28.75 -1.97 -27.37
CA ILE A 82 -29.42 -0.93 -28.15
C ILE A 82 -30.79 -0.59 -27.54
N GLY A 83 -31.13 0.70 -27.53
CA GLY A 83 -32.37 1.23 -26.93
C GLY A 83 -32.29 1.44 -25.42
N SER A 84 -31.23 0.99 -24.75
CA SER A 84 -31.06 1.20 -23.33
C SER A 84 -30.56 2.62 -22.98
N GLN A 85 -31.23 3.30 -22.05
CA GLN A 85 -30.81 4.63 -21.60
C GLN A 85 -29.65 4.55 -20.61
N ARG A 86 -28.61 5.37 -20.80
CA ARG A 86 -27.43 5.37 -19.94
C ARG A 86 -27.19 6.75 -19.35
N VAL A 87 -26.88 6.77 -18.05
CA VAL A 87 -26.39 7.98 -17.38
C VAL A 87 -24.90 8.04 -17.61
N VAL A 88 -24.43 9.19 -18.08
CA VAL A 88 -23.02 9.41 -18.41
C VAL A 88 -22.53 10.74 -17.85
N ARG A 89 -21.22 10.81 -17.59
CA ARG A 89 -20.54 12.05 -17.18
C ARG A 89 -19.23 12.18 -17.96
N VAL A 90 -18.98 13.35 -18.53
CA VAL A 90 -17.69 13.64 -19.17
C VAL A 90 -16.65 13.93 -18.10
N GLY A 91 -15.48 13.30 -18.21
CA GLY A 91 -14.37 13.45 -17.28
C GLY A 91 -13.03 13.53 -17.99
N GLY A 92 -11.99 13.86 -17.22
CA GLY A 92 -10.61 13.95 -17.70
C GLY A 92 -10.16 15.38 -18.03
N SER A 93 -8.91 15.65 -17.68
CA SER A 93 -8.20 16.93 -17.93
C SER A 93 -7.16 16.83 -19.04
N PHE A 94 -6.99 15.65 -19.65
CA PHE A 94 -6.14 15.42 -20.80
C PHE A 94 -6.89 15.89 -22.06
N VAL A 95 -6.82 17.18 -22.36
CA VAL A 95 -7.69 17.83 -23.34
C VAL A 95 -6.95 18.72 -24.32
N TRP A 96 -7.48 18.83 -25.54
CA TRP A 96 -7.14 19.92 -26.45
C TRP A 96 -8.28 20.95 -26.51
N PRO A 97 -8.03 22.26 -26.40
CA PRO A 97 -6.73 22.90 -26.15
C PRO A 97 -6.21 22.60 -24.73
N PRO A 98 -4.87 22.54 -24.54
CA PRO A 98 -4.28 22.31 -23.23
C PRO A 98 -4.70 23.40 -22.24
N PRO A 99 -5.12 23.05 -21.00
CA PRO A 99 -5.44 24.04 -19.99
C PRO A 99 -4.22 24.93 -19.69
N ARG A 100 -4.46 26.24 -19.51
CA ARG A 100 -3.45 27.23 -19.09
C ARG A 100 -2.33 27.52 -20.10
N LEU A 101 -2.44 27.02 -21.33
CA LEU A 101 -1.52 27.38 -22.42
C LEU A 101 -2.25 28.21 -23.48
N ASP A 102 -1.54 29.19 -24.02
CA ASP A 102 -2.00 29.96 -25.17
C ASP A 102 -1.70 29.19 -26.46
N VAL A 103 -2.73 28.60 -27.06
CA VAL A 103 -2.60 27.79 -28.28
C VAL A 103 -2.03 28.55 -29.47
N THR A 104 -2.12 29.88 -29.48
CA THR A 104 -1.54 30.70 -30.57
C THR A 104 -0.02 30.73 -30.53
N LYS A 105 0.58 30.33 -29.41
CA LYS A 105 2.04 30.22 -29.21
C LYS A 105 2.57 28.79 -29.40
N ILE A 106 1.69 27.85 -29.75
CA ILE A 106 2.09 26.46 -30.00
C ILE A 106 2.41 26.31 -31.49
N ASP A 107 3.69 26.32 -31.81
CA ASP A 107 4.17 26.07 -33.17
C ASP A 107 4.12 24.57 -33.51
N ARG A 108 4.50 23.71 -32.57
CA ARG A 108 4.64 22.26 -32.78
C ARG A 108 3.88 21.45 -31.76
N LEU A 109 3.19 20.42 -32.23
CA LEU A 109 2.51 19.43 -31.40
C LEU A 109 3.07 18.03 -31.64
N VAL A 110 3.55 17.38 -30.58
CA VAL A 110 4.02 16.00 -30.63
C VAL A 110 3.03 15.10 -29.88
N LEU A 111 2.43 14.13 -30.58
CA LEU A 111 1.49 13.16 -30.02
C LEU A 111 2.18 11.80 -29.95
N VAL A 112 2.45 11.30 -28.75
CA VAL A 112 3.18 10.04 -28.53
C VAL A 112 2.23 8.99 -27.92
N ALA A 113 1.87 8.00 -28.72
CA ALA A 113 0.88 6.97 -28.39
C ALA A 113 1.52 5.59 -28.21
N GLY A 114 1.21 4.90 -27.12
CA GLY A 114 1.59 3.49 -26.92
C GLY A 114 0.38 2.57 -26.76
N GLY A 115 0.21 1.60 -27.67
CA GLY A 115 -0.88 0.61 -27.61
C GLY A 115 -2.26 1.26 -27.56
N VAL A 116 -3.06 0.97 -26.53
CA VAL A 116 -4.39 1.58 -26.31
C VAL A 116 -4.33 3.06 -25.90
N GLY A 117 -3.15 3.57 -25.53
CA GLY A 117 -2.93 4.99 -25.24
C GLY A 117 -3.15 5.92 -26.45
N ILE A 118 -3.36 5.36 -27.65
CA ILE A 118 -3.80 6.11 -28.83
C ILE A 118 -5.20 6.72 -28.67
N ASN A 119 -6.08 6.16 -27.83
CA ASN A 119 -7.50 6.54 -27.76
C ASN A 119 -7.74 8.05 -27.55
N PRO A 120 -7.14 8.74 -26.56
CA PRO A 120 -7.36 10.18 -26.42
C PRO A 120 -6.67 10.98 -27.54
N LEU A 121 -5.54 10.47 -28.05
CA LEU A 121 -4.73 11.13 -29.07
C LEU A 121 -5.38 11.09 -30.44
N ILE A 122 -6.10 10.02 -30.81
CA ILE A 122 -6.85 9.96 -32.07
C ILE A 122 -8.02 10.95 -32.06
N SER A 123 -8.67 11.18 -30.91
CA SER A 123 -9.70 12.21 -30.77
C SER A 123 -9.12 13.62 -30.99
N ILE A 124 -8.02 13.94 -30.30
CA ILE A 124 -7.29 15.22 -30.46
C ILE A 124 -6.86 15.42 -31.91
N PHE A 125 -6.19 14.42 -32.50
CA PHE A 125 -5.69 14.51 -33.87
C PHE A 125 -6.83 14.66 -34.89
N SER A 126 -7.89 13.85 -34.79
CA SER A 126 -9.06 13.96 -35.67
C SER A 126 -9.73 15.34 -35.59
N HIS A 127 -9.77 15.93 -34.39
CA HIS A 127 -10.31 17.27 -34.19
C HIS A 127 -9.43 18.34 -34.84
N LEU A 128 -8.11 18.25 -34.64
CA LEU A 128 -7.14 19.21 -35.17
C LEU A 128 -7.09 19.24 -36.69
N ILE A 129 -7.07 18.08 -37.35
CA ILE A 129 -7.04 18.00 -38.82
C ILE A 129 -8.29 18.64 -39.46
N ARG A 130 -9.40 18.73 -38.73
CA ARG A 130 -10.66 19.35 -39.19
C ARG A 130 -10.85 20.78 -38.68
N SER A 131 -9.91 21.31 -37.88
CA SER A 131 -10.03 22.63 -37.25
C SER A 131 -9.42 23.72 -38.13
N VAL A 132 -9.99 24.93 -38.06
CA VAL A 132 -9.44 26.12 -38.74
C VAL A 132 -8.13 26.57 -38.07
N THR A 133 -8.00 26.34 -36.77
CA THR A 133 -6.81 26.65 -35.97
C THR A 133 -6.12 25.35 -35.57
N SER A 134 -4.93 25.10 -36.10
CA SER A 134 -4.06 23.98 -35.72
C SER A 134 -2.63 24.47 -35.52
N PRO A 135 -1.80 23.76 -34.72
CA PRO A 135 -0.35 23.98 -34.71
C PRO A 135 0.23 23.91 -36.11
N ARG A 136 1.34 24.63 -36.33
CA ARG A 136 2.02 24.66 -37.64
C ARG A 136 2.60 23.30 -37.99
N GLU A 137 3.12 22.57 -37.01
CA GLU A 137 3.69 21.22 -37.19
C GLU A 137 3.03 20.22 -36.24
N ILE A 138 2.68 19.04 -36.75
CA ILE A 138 2.14 17.95 -35.93
C ILE A 138 2.92 16.66 -36.20
N HIS A 139 3.53 16.10 -35.17
CA HIS A 139 4.25 14.83 -35.24
C HIS A 139 3.54 13.78 -34.40
N PHE A 140 2.94 12.79 -35.05
CA PHE A 140 2.29 11.65 -34.43
C PHE A 140 3.27 10.46 -34.40
N ILE A 141 3.63 10.03 -33.20
CA ILE A 141 4.43 8.83 -32.95
C ILE A 141 3.50 7.77 -32.39
N TYR A 142 3.39 6.64 -33.07
CA TYR A 142 2.56 5.54 -32.62
C TYR A 142 3.37 4.27 -32.45
N MET A 143 3.31 3.68 -31.26
CA MET A 143 3.98 2.43 -30.93
C MET A 143 2.94 1.32 -30.70
N SER A 144 3.09 0.21 -31.43
CA SER A 144 2.20 -0.94 -31.31
C SER A 144 2.96 -2.26 -31.33
N ARG A 145 2.37 -3.29 -30.72
CA ARG A 145 2.87 -4.67 -30.78
C ARG A 145 2.05 -5.44 -31.79
N VAL A 146 2.73 -6.14 -32.71
CA VAL A 146 2.10 -6.99 -33.72
C VAL A 146 2.16 -8.45 -33.25
N ALA A 147 1.04 -9.17 -33.37
CA ALA A 147 0.95 -10.57 -32.97
C ALA A 147 1.67 -11.50 -33.98
N PRO A 148 2.15 -12.67 -33.53
CA PRO A 148 2.71 -13.69 -34.41
C PRO A 148 1.57 -14.40 -35.15
N SER A 149 1.09 -13.84 -36.25
CA SER A 149 0.12 -14.52 -37.10
C SER A 149 0.45 -14.23 -38.56
N SER A 150 0.89 -15.27 -39.27
CA SER A 150 1.05 -15.35 -40.73
C SER A 150 1.95 -14.31 -41.41
N GLY A 151 3.22 -14.20 -41.01
CA GLY A 151 4.35 -13.74 -41.86
C GLY A 151 4.34 -12.31 -42.41
N ASP A 152 3.22 -11.60 -42.37
CA ASP A 152 3.01 -10.28 -42.94
C ASP A 152 2.25 -9.37 -41.95
N ILE A 153 2.54 -8.07 -41.98
CA ILE A 153 1.99 -7.10 -41.02
C ILE A 153 0.67 -6.57 -41.57
N ASP A 154 -0.46 -7.01 -41.02
CA ASP A 154 -1.79 -6.48 -41.38
C ASP A 154 -2.08 -5.13 -40.71
N PRO A 155 -2.16 -4.01 -41.46
CA PRO A 155 -2.46 -2.69 -40.89
C PRO A 155 -3.85 -2.61 -40.24
N GLN A 156 -4.81 -3.44 -40.67
CA GLN A 156 -6.17 -3.49 -40.11
C GLN A 156 -6.18 -4.05 -38.68
N SER A 157 -5.18 -4.86 -38.33
CA SER A 157 -5.01 -5.40 -36.98
C SER A 157 -4.48 -4.37 -35.99
N ILE A 158 -3.91 -3.25 -36.47
CA ILE A 158 -3.32 -2.21 -35.65
C ILE A 158 -4.39 -1.15 -35.34
N LEU A 159 -4.66 -0.95 -34.06
CA LEU A 159 -5.72 -0.09 -33.56
C LEU A 159 -5.63 1.35 -34.12
N PHE A 160 -6.70 1.81 -34.77
CA PHE A 160 -6.84 3.12 -35.42
C PHE A 160 -5.81 3.46 -36.51
N LEU A 161 -4.91 2.54 -36.91
CA LEU A 161 -3.93 2.83 -37.95
C LEU A 161 -4.58 3.19 -39.30
N PRO A 162 -5.61 2.48 -39.81
CA PRO A 162 -6.28 2.88 -41.04
C PRO A 162 -6.85 4.30 -40.96
N ARG A 163 -7.51 4.64 -39.84
CA ARG A 163 -8.06 5.99 -39.61
C ARG A 163 -6.96 7.06 -39.55
N LEU A 164 -5.81 6.78 -38.94
CA LEU A 164 -4.67 7.69 -38.92
C LEU A 164 -4.16 7.96 -40.33
N MET A 165 -4.02 6.90 -41.14
CA MET A 165 -3.58 7.02 -42.53
C MET A 165 -4.56 7.85 -43.37
N ASP A 166 -5.86 7.61 -43.23
CA ASP A 166 -6.91 8.38 -43.90
C ASP A 166 -6.89 9.86 -43.49
N LEU A 167 -6.71 10.14 -42.20
CA LEU A 167 -6.60 11.50 -41.68
C LEU A 167 -5.38 12.23 -42.25
N VAL A 168 -4.22 11.56 -42.32
CA VAL A 168 -2.99 12.14 -42.88
C VAL A 168 -3.14 12.38 -44.39
N ALA A 169 -3.77 11.46 -45.12
CA ALA A 169 -4.01 11.60 -46.55
C ALA A 169 -4.97 12.75 -46.89
N ALA A 170 -5.87 13.12 -45.97
CA ALA A 170 -6.83 14.21 -46.15
C ALA A 170 -6.25 15.62 -45.88
N ILE A 171 -4.99 15.74 -45.49
CA ILE A 171 -4.35 17.02 -45.12
C ILE A 171 -3.94 17.79 -46.36
N ALA A 172 -4.33 19.06 -46.43
CA ALA A 172 -4.03 19.94 -47.56
C ALA A 172 -2.53 20.25 -47.71
N ASP A 173 -1.80 20.41 -46.59
CA ASP A 173 -0.34 20.57 -46.56
C ASP A 173 0.33 19.42 -45.77
N PRO A 174 0.60 18.27 -46.41
CA PRO A 174 1.12 17.10 -45.72
C PRO A 174 2.57 17.26 -45.25
N ILE A 175 3.31 18.31 -45.67
CA ILE A 175 4.73 18.47 -45.30
C ILE A 175 4.91 18.79 -43.81
N ASN A 176 3.86 19.28 -43.16
CA ASN A 176 3.87 19.70 -41.77
C ASN A 176 3.34 18.64 -40.80
N VAL A 177 2.85 17.51 -41.31
CA VAL A 177 2.33 16.42 -40.49
C VAL A 177 3.11 15.15 -40.72
N THR A 178 3.62 14.56 -39.65
CA THR A 178 4.43 13.34 -39.70
C THR A 178 3.75 12.25 -38.91
N LEU A 179 3.60 11.06 -39.50
CA LEU A 179 3.19 9.84 -38.80
C LEU A 179 4.37 8.87 -38.78
N SER A 180 4.93 8.62 -37.59
CA SER A 180 5.98 7.62 -37.37
C SER A 180 5.40 6.43 -36.60
N LEU A 181 5.51 5.24 -37.17
CA LEU A 181 4.99 4.00 -36.59
C LEU A 181 6.15 3.12 -36.11
N PHE A 182 6.12 2.67 -34.87
CA PHE A 182 7.12 1.77 -34.30
C PHE A 182 6.45 0.45 -33.92
N LEU A 183 6.91 -0.63 -34.55
CA LEU A 183 6.34 -1.97 -34.38
C LEU A 183 7.31 -2.87 -33.64
N THR A 184 6.77 -3.67 -32.72
CA THR A 184 7.53 -4.66 -31.95
C THR A 184 6.87 -6.04 -32.02
N GLY A 185 7.67 -7.10 -31.89
CA GLY A 185 7.23 -8.50 -32.01
C GLY A 185 7.90 -9.21 -33.19
N ALA A 186 7.84 -10.55 -33.20
CA ALA A 186 8.59 -11.39 -34.14
C ALA A 186 8.36 -11.05 -35.63
N ALA A 187 7.14 -10.65 -35.99
CA ALA A 187 6.83 -10.24 -37.37
C ALA A 187 7.47 -8.89 -37.76
N ALA A 188 7.63 -7.97 -36.82
CA ALA A 188 8.28 -6.68 -37.07
C ALA A 188 9.81 -6.81 -37.08
N GLU A 189 10.37 -7.69 -36.22
CA GLU A 189 11.81 -7.96 -36.14
C GLU A 189 12.32 -8.75 -37.36
N GLY A 190 11.45 -9.51 -38.04
CA GLY A 190 11.77 -10.25 -39.26
C GLY A 190 11.44 -9.53 -40.58
N ALA A 191 10.92 -8.30 -40.53
CA ALA A 191 10.52 -7.56 -41.73
C ALA A 191 11.75 -6.99 -42.48
N ALA A 192 11.69 -6.95 -43.81
CA ALA A 192 12.73 -6.31 -44.62
C ALA A 192 12.77 -4.80 -44.33
N THR A 193 13.98 -4.27 -44.13
CA THR A 193 14.20 -2.86 -43.85
C THR A 193 15.17 -2.24 -44.85
N ASP A 194 15.02 -0.95 -45.10
CA ASP A 194 15.99 -0.15 -45.85
C ASP A 194 17.25 0.16 -45.01
N ASP A 195 18.23 0.84 -45.62
CA ASP A 195 19.48 1.25 -44.94
C ASP A 195 19.26 2.20 -43.74
N ARG A 196 18.04 2.72 -43.56
CA ARG A 196 17.64 3.61 -42.45
C ARG A 196 16.82 2.87 -41.38
N GLY A 197 16.63 1.55 -41.53
CA GLY A 197 15.85 0.72 -40.61
C GLY A 197 14.34 0.85 -40.77
N ILE A 198 13.87 1.40 -41.90
CA ILE A 198 12.45 1.57 -42.20
C ILE A 198 11.91 0.29 -42.85
N ILE A 199 10.77 -0.20 -42.36
CA ILE A 199 10.07 -1.34 -42.95
C ILE A 199 9.50 -0.94 -44.31
N GLU A 200 10.00 -1.57 -45.38
CA GLU A 200 9.47 -1.39 -46.74
C GLU A 200 8.19 -2.21 -46.91
N HIS A 201 7.04 -1.60 -46.62
CA HIS A 201 5.76 -2.27 -46.74
C HIS A 201 4.71 -1.32 -47.32
N GLY A 202 4.27 -1.59 -48.56
CA GLY A 202 3.41 -0.69 -49.35
C GLY A 202 2.01 -0.40 -48.78
N LYS A 203 1.66 -0.99 -47.64
CA LYS A 203 0.41 -0.71 -46.91
C LYS A 203 0.62 -0.04 -45.54
N LEU A 204 1.86 0.25 -45.14
CA LEU A 204 2.20 0.94 -43.89
C LEU A 204 2.67 2.36 -44.17
N PRO A 205 2.67 3.27 -43.16
CA PRO A 205 3.25 4.59 -43.31
C PRO A 205 4.73 4.53 -43.72
N ASN A 206 5.18 5.49 -44.53
CA ASN A 206 6.57 5.57 -45.01
C ASN A 206 7.62 5.68 -43.89
N ARG A 207 7.22 5.99 -42.65
CA ARG A 207 8.09 6.07 -41.47
C ARG A 207 7.72 4.98 -40.48
N THR A 208 7.82 3.73 -40.91
CA THR A 208 7.56 2.56 -40.06
C THR A 208 8.88 1.90 -39.67
N PHE A 209 9.08 1.64 -38.38
CA PHE A 209 10.32 1.11 -37.83
C PHE A 209 10.07 -0.19 -37.07
N GLY A 210 10.95 -1.18 -37.23
CA GLY A 210 10.89 -2.50 -36.59
C GLY A 210 11.59 -2.59 -35.23
N HIS A 211 11.58 -1.51 -34.43
CA HIS A 211 12.25 -1.47 -33.13
C HIS A 211 11.44 -0.70 -32.08
N ARG A 212 11.84 -0.85 -30.81
CA ARG A 212 11.31 -0.02 -29.71
C ARG A 212 11.77 1.43 -29.90
N VAL A 213 10.88 2.38 -29.64
CA VAL A 213 11.22 3.81 -29.65
C VAL A 213 12.40 4.09 -28.72
N THR A 214 13.31 4.96 -29.16
CA THR A 214 14.50 5.38 -28.42
C THR A 214 14.41 6.85 -28.01
N GLU A 215 15.28 7.28 -27.10
CA GLU A 215 15.40 8.70 -26.75
C GLU A 215 15.69 9.57 -27.98
N ALA A 216 16.56 9.10 -28.88
CA ALA A 216 16.87 9.79 -30.12
C ALA A 216 15.64 9.97 -31.03
N ASP A 217 14.71 9.02 -31.06
CA ASP A 217 13.47 9.14 -31.82
C ASP A 217 12.57 10.26 -31.30
N LEU A 218 12.45 10.36 -29.96
CA LEU A 218 11.65 11.37 -29.30
C LEU A 218 12.28 12.75 -29.45
N VAL A 219 13.60 12.86 -29.24
CA VAL A 219 14.35 14.11 -29.44
C VAL A 219 14.19 14.62 -30.86
N ARG A 220 14.29 13.75 -31.87
CA ARG A 220 14.05 14.15 -33.28
C ARG A 220 12.64 14.69 -33.52
N ALA A 221 11.62 14.09 -32.93
CA ALA A 221 10.25 14.59 -33.09
C ALA A 221 10.03 15.93 -32.36
N ILE A 222 10.71 16.14 -31.24
CA ILE A 222 10.67 17.39 -30.47
C ILE A 222 11.43 18.50 -31.20
N ASP A 223 12.58 18.19 -31.80
CA ASP A 223 13.38 19.13 -32.60
C ASP A 223 12.69 19.48 -33.93
N GLY A 224 11.81 18.60 -34.40
CA GLY A 224 11.17 18.69 -35.72
C GLY A 224 12.02 18.06 -36.81
N TYR A 225 11.39 17.74 -37.93
CA TYR A 225 12.05 17.08 -39.06
C TYR A 225 12.59 18.04 -40.13
N LYS A 226 12.43 19.36 -39.92
CA LYS A 226 12.99 20.40 -40.77
C LYS A 226 14.27 20.95 -40.16
N ALA A 227 15.15 21.51 -40.98
CA ALA A 227 16.36 22.15 -40.50
C ALA A 227 16.00 23.36 -39.61
N PRO A 228 16.51 23.44 -38.37
CA PRO A 228 16.18 24.53 -37.46
C PRO A 228 16.77 25.85 -37.94
N VAL A 229 15.99 26.93 -37.91
CA VAL A 229 16.42 28.27 -38.36
C VAL A 229 17.24 28.99 -37.29
N TYR A 230 16.86 28.82 -36.01
CA TYR A 230 17.46 29.50 -34.86
C TYR A 230 18.10 28.53 -33.85
N GLY A 231 18.23 27.26 -34.23
CA GLY A 231 18.74 26.18 -33.38
C GLY A 231 17.64 25.39 -32.66
N PRO A 232 17.91 24.14 -32.25
CA PRO A 232 16.90 23.23 -31.71
C PRO A 232 16.30 23.70 -30.38
N GLU A 233 17.07 24.39 -29.53
CA GLU A 233 16.56 24.93 -28.26
C GLU A 233 15.49 26.01 -28.44
N HIS A 234 15.62 26.84 -29.49
CA HIS A 234 14.64 27.85 -29.83
C HIS A 234 13.33 27.20 -30.29
N ASP A 235 13.40 26.23 -31.21
CA ASP A 235 12.23 25.58 -31.79
C ASP A 235 11.45 24.74 -30.76
N ARG A 236 12.12 24.28 -29.70
CA ARG A 236 11.50 23.59 -28.56
C ARG A 236 10.57 24.48 -27.74
N GLN A 237 10.78 25.80 -27.69
CA GLN A 237 9.97 26.69 -26.84
C GLN A 237 8.49 26.74 -27.25
N GLY A 238 8.20 26.57 -28.55
CA GLY A 238 6.84 26.49 -29.11
C GLY A 238 6.29 25.07 -29.18
N THR A 239 6.92 24.08 -28.54
CA THR A 239 6.54 22.66 -28.66
C THR A 239 5.70 22.19 -27.46
N VAL A 240 4.57 21.52 -27.73
CA VAL A 240 3.76 20.83 -26.72
C VAL A 240 3.71 19.34 -27.03
N CYS A 241 3.94 18.51 -26.02
CA CYS A 241 3.92 17.05 -26.13
C CYS A 241 2.74 16.46 -25.35
N TYR A 242 1.97 15.58 -26.00
CA TYR A 242 0.99 14.72 -25.35
C TYR A 242 1.51 13.29 -25.40
N VAL A 243 1.70 12.67 -24.22
CA VAL A 243 2.19 11.30 -24.11
C VAL A 243 1.11 10.46 -23.44
N CYS A 244 0.71 9.36 -24.09
CA CYS A 244 -0.26 8.43 -23.54
C CYS A 244 0.11 6.99 -23.94
N GLY A 245 0.37 6.14 -22.95
CA GLY A 245 0.78 4.77 -23.17
C GLY A 245 0.83 3.95 -21.88
N PRO A 246 1.43 2.75 -21.91
CA PRO A 246 1.63 1.94 -20.71
C PRO A 246 2.48 2.68 -19.66
N PRO A 247 2.33 2.40 -18.34
CA PRO A 247 3.05 3.10 -17.28
C PRO A 247 4.57 3.22 -17.49
N ARG A 248 5.23 2.17 -18.00
CA ARG A 248 6.68 2.21 -18.31
C ARG A 248 7.10 3.26 -19.36
N MET A 249 6.15 3.83 -20.09
CA MET A 249 6.37 4.88 -21.10
C MET A 249 6.25 6.29 -20.51
N THR A 250 5.56 6.44 -19.36
CA THR A 250 5.27 7.74 -18.74
C THR A 250 5.88 7.89 -17.35
N ASP A 251 6.21 6.78 -16.68
CA ASP A 251 6.54 6.74 -15.27
C ASP A 251 7.91 6.05 -15.06
N GLU A 252 8.86 6.76 -14.44
CA GLU A 252 10.08 6.16 -13.89
C GLU A 252 9.80 5.77 -12.43
N PHE A 253 9.98 4.49 -12.11
CA PHE A 253 9.81 3.94 -10.77
C PHE A 253 11.16 3.54 -10.18
N HIS A 254 11.44 4.01 -8.98
CA HIS A 254 12.59 3.58 -8.19
C HIS A 254 12.18 2.44 -7.26
N ILE A 255 12.99 1.38 -7.28
CA ILE A 255 12.69 0.13 -6.58
C ILE A 255 13.39 0.10 -5.24
N TYR A 256 12.61 -0.06 -4.18
CA TYR A 256 13.12 -0.37 -2.84
C TYR A 256 13.05 -1.88 -2.61
N ARG A 257 14.22 -2.52 -2.51
CA ARG A 257 14.32 -3.95 -2.24
C ARG A 257 14.07 -4.23 -0.77
N LEU A 258 13.07 -5.06 -0.49
CA LEU A 258 12.77 -5.53 0.86
C LEU A 258 13.77 -6.61 1.30
N SER A 259 14.12 -6.62 2.60
CA SER A 259 15.02 -7.60 3.20
C SER A 259 14.38 -8.97 3.35
N SER A 260 15.16 -9.98 3.76
CA SER A 260 14.64 -11.33 3.98
C SER A 260 13.74 -11.34 5.21
N ILE A 261 14.10 -10.58 6.25
CA ILE A 261 13.24 -10.36 7.41
C ILE A 261 11.91 -9.70 7.01
N ASP A 262 11.94 -8.66 6.18
CA ASP A 262 10.71 -7.98 5.68
C ASP A 262 9.75 -8.96 4.97
N ARG A 263 10.31 -9.85 4.14
CA ARG A 263 9.53 -10.81 3.35
C ARG A 263 8.89 -11.90 4.20
N GLY A 264 9.58 -12.31 5.27
CA GLY A 264 9.15 -13.39 6.16
C GLY A 264 8.06 -12.99 7.17
N LEU A 265 7.59 -11.74 7.14
CA LEU A 265 6.54 -11.25 8.04
C LEU A 265 5.15 -11.42 7.43
N VAL A 266 4.15 -11.46 8.33
CA VAL A 266 2.74 -11.47 7.94
C VAL A 266 2.38 -10.21 7.15
N ARG A 267 1.62 -10.39 6.07
CA ARG A 267 1.15 -9.31 5.20
C ARG A 267 -0.11 -8.70 5.78
N THR A 268 0.06 -7.63 6.54
CA THR A 268 -1.03 -6.85 7.15
C THR A 268 -0.60 -5.40 7.23
N TYR A 269 -1.50 -4.51 7.64
CA TYR A 269 -1.14 -3.16 8.03
C TYR A 269 -0.98 -3.07 9.54
N ILE A 270 0.03 -2.34 9.98
CA ILE A 270 0.06 -1.77 11.32
C ILE A 270 -0.82 -0.51 11.25
N TRP A 271 -1.92 -0.49 12.00
CA TRP A 271 -2.77 0.68 12.12
C TRP A 271 -2.78 1.20 13.55
N TYR A 272 -2.53 2.50 13.69
CA TYR A 272 -2.50 3.18 14.97
C TYR A 272 -3.20 4.52 14.86
N CYS A 273 -4.05 4.81 15.83
CA CYS A 273 -4.79 6.06 15.87
C CYS A 273 -4.40 6.87 17.08
N LEU A 274 -4.06 8.14 16.85
CA LEU A 274 -3.73 9.14 17.84
C LEU A 274 -4.91 10.11 18.02
N TRP A 275 -5.21 10.44 19.27
CA TRP A 275 -6.44 11.14 19.64
C TRP A 275 -6.13 12.53 20.16
N PHE A 276 -6.79 13.54 19.62
CA PHE A 276 -6.56 14.93 19.96
C PHE A 276 -7.88 15.61 20.31
N PRO A 277 -7.98 16.24 21.50
CA PRO A 277 -9.09 17.14 21.77
C PRO A 277 -8.98 18.33 20.79
N CYS A 278 -10.10 18.68 20.16
CA CYS A 278 -10.15 19.65 19.08
C CYS A 278 -11.55 20.26 19.04
N ASP A 279 -11.64 21.55 18.72
CA ASP A 279 -12.91 22.28 18.63
C ASP A 279 -13.03 22.99 17.28
N ALA A 280 -14.16 23.65 17.06
CA ALA A 280 -14.41 24.38 15.83
C ALA A 280 -13.42 25.54 15.59
N ASN A 281 -12.71 26.03 16.61
CA ASN A 281 -11.78 27.15 16.49
C ASN A 281 -10.40 26.72 15.98
N ASN A 282 -9.98 25.49 16.28
CA ASN A 282 -8.64 24.99 15.95
C ASN A 282 -8.61 23.89 14.88
N ILE A 283 -9.75 23.32 14.49
CA ILE A 283 -9.80 22.20 13.54
C ILE A 283 -9.22 22.53 12.16
N ASP A 284 -9.56 23.67 11.57
CA ASP A 284 -9.09 24.03 10.23
C ASP A 284 -7.55 24.22 10.20
N THR A 285 -7.01 24.77 11.29
CA THR A 285 -5.56 24.92 11.46
C THR A 285 -4.90 23.56 11.64
N ALA A 286 -5.49 22.67 12.44
CA ALA A 286 -4.99 21.30 12.64
C ALA A 286 -5.00 20.49 11.34
N VAL A 287 -6.05 20.59 10.53
CA VAL A 287 -6.14 19.92 9.21
C VAL A 287 -5.11 20.48 8.23
N SER A 288 -4.92 21.80 8.21
CA SER A 288 -3.89 22.43 7.36
C SER A 288 -2.49 21.98 7.77
N ASN A 289 -2.22 21.96 9.07
CA ASN A 289 -0.95 21.49 9.63
C ASN A 289 -0.71 20.00 9.36
N PHE A 290 -1.78 19.18 9.41
CA PHE A 290 -1.71 17.77 9.06
C PHE A 290 -1.25 17.55 7.62
N HIS A 291 -1.80 18.30 6.65
CA HIS A 291 -1.34 18.24 5.26
C HIS A 291 0.15 18.62 5.13
N ASN A 292 0.59 19.68 5.79
CA ASN A 292 2.00 20.10 5.80
C ASN A 292 2.91 19.02 6.42
N ALA A 293 2.47 18.38 7.50
CA ALA A 293 3.21 17.30 8.15
C ALA A 293 3.33 16.07 7.24
N ILE A 294 2.28 15.75 6.47
CA ILE A 294 2.29 14.66 5.48
C ILE A 294 3.21 14.97 4.30
N GLU A 295 3.16 16.18 3.75
CA GLU A 295 4.06 16.58 2.66
C GLU A 295 5.53 16.47 3.08
N LYS A 296 5.86 17.00 4.27
CA LYS A 296 7.17 16.86 4.89
C LYS A 296 7.57 15.39 5.10
N LEU A 297 6.65 14.57 5.61
CA LEU A 297 6.88 13.15 5.84
C LEU A 297 7.27 12.43 4.55
N ILE A 298 6.49 12.61 3.49
CA ILE A 298 6.73 11.97 2.19
C ILE A 298 8.03 12.45 1.55
N ALA A 299 8.40 13.72 1.70
CA ALA A 299 9.67 14.25 1.20
C ALA A 299 10.91 13.63 1.87
N HIS A 300 10.82 13.26 3.15
CA HIS A 300 11.92 12.65 3.90
C HIS A 300 11.90 11.12 3.88
N LEU A 301 10.73 10.50 3.71
CA LEU A 301 10.55 9.06 3.57
C LEU A 301 9.73 8.72 2.31
N PRO A 302 10.27 8.91 1.08
CA PRO A 302 9.51 8.73 -0.14
C PRO A 302 8.96 7.31 -0.36
N ILE A 303 9.59 6.31 0.27
CA ILE A 303 9.09 4.92 0.28
C ILE A 303 7.61 4.81 0.71
N LEU A 304 7.13 5.74 1.55
CA LEU A 304 5.75 5.76 2.04
C LEU A 304 4.73 6.10 0.95
N ALA A 305 5.13 6.86 -0.08
CA ALA A 305 4.26 7.14 -1.22
C ALA A 305 4.16 5.96 -2.19
N GLY A 306 4.99 4.93 -1.98
CA GLY A 306 5.08 3.78 -2.87
C GLY A 306 3.93 2.80 -2.78
N SER A 307 4.01 1.84 -3.69
CA SER A 307 3.13 0.68 -3.74
C SER A 307 3.94 -0.61 -3.73
N ILE A 308 3.52 -1.57 -2.91
CA ILE A 308 4.07 -2.92 -2.88
C ILE A 308 3.52 -3.69 -4.06
N ARG A 309 4.36 -4.46 -4.74
CA ARG A 309 3.97 -5.36 -5.82
C ARG A 309 4.66 -6.71 -5.63
N SER A 310 3.95 -7.78 -5.97
CA SER A 310 4.55 -9.10 -6.13
C SER A 310 5.32 -9.14 -7.44
N LEU A 311 6.55 -9.64 -7.40
CA LEU A 311 7.28 -9.91 -8.64
C LEU A 311 6.60 -11.07 -9.38
N PRO A 312 6.32 -10.95 -10.69
CA PRO A 312 5.81 -12.07 -11.47
C PRO A 312 6.87 -13.16 -11.58
N ASP A 313 6.44 -14.42 -11.66
CA ASP A 313 7.29 -15.63 -11.70
C ASP A 313 8.19 -15.76 -12.94
N THR A 314 8.29 -14.77 -13.82
CA THR A 314 8.94 -14.92 -15.13
C THR A 314 9.69 -13.67 -15.62
N ASP A 315 10.90 -13.91 -16.14
CA ASP A 315 11.72 -13.09 -17.05
C ASP A 315 12.77 -12.08 -16.52
N SER A 316 13.12 -12.07 -15.23
CA SER A 316 14.27 -11.27 -14.75
C SER A 316 15.30 -12.10 -13.97
N GLU A 317 16.42 -12.38 -14.65
CA GLU A 317 17.65 -13.07 -14.24
C GLU A 317 17.57 -14.48 -13.61
N PRO A 318 18.47 -15.42 -13.96
CA PRO A 318 18.41 -16.81 -13.51
C PRO A 318 18.79 -17.05 -12.04
N MET A 319 19.04 -16.00 -11.25
CA MET A 319 19.40 -16.14 -9.84
C MET A 319 18.18 -15.98 -8.92
N ILE A 320 17.53 -17.12 -8.68
CA ILE A 320 16.67 -17.44 -7.52
C ILE A 320 15.34 -16.67 -7.50
N ALA A 321 14.40 -17.09 -8.37
CA ALA A 321 13.00 -16.71 -8.24
C ALA A 321 12.39 -17.48 -7.05
N GLN A 322 12.22 -16.80 -5.91
CA GLN A 322 11.34 -17.25 -4.83
C GLN A 322 9.94 -16.65 -5.08
N PRO A 323 8.94 -17.47 -5.43
CA PRO A 323 7.55 -17.03 -5.57
C PRO A 323 7.08 -16.20 -4.37
N GLY A 324 6.31 -15.16 -4.65
CA GLY A 324 5.77 -14.27 -3.62
C GLY A 324 6.73 -13.20 -3.12
N ARG A 325 7.90 -12.98 -3.73
CA ARG A 325 8.77 -11.85 -3.35
C ARG A 325 8.08 -10.50 -3.59
N LEU A 326 8.16 -9.62 -2.59
CA LEU A 326 7.59 -8.27 -2.61
C LEU A 326 8.69 -7.22 -2.82
N GLU A 327 8.40 -6.22 -3.63
CA GLU A 327 9.21 -4.99 -3.77
C GLU A 327 8.32 -3.76 -3.72
N VAL A 328 8.88 -2.63 -3.31
CA VAL A 328 8.17 -1.34 -3.28
C VAL A 328 8.62 -0.50 -4.48
N TYR A 329 7.63 -0.02 -5.23
CA TYR A 329 7.82 0.85 -6.39
C TYR A 329 7.38 2.26 -6.02
N VAL A 330 8.25 3.24 -6.26
CA VAL A 330 7.99 4.66 -5.99
C VAL A 330 8.36 5.49 -7.20
N GLY A 331 7.40 6.21 -7.77
CA GLY A 331 7.59 7.20 -8.81
C GLY A 331 7.49 8.63 -8.26
N LEU A 332 8.10 9.58 -8.96
CA LEU A 332 8.07 10.99 -8.57
C LEU A 332 6.63 11.54 -8.52
N GLN A 333 5.77 11.10 -9.44
CA GLN A 333 4.36 11.50 -9.47
C GLN A 333 3.60 11.03 -8.22
N GLU A 334 3.89 9.84 -7.71
CA GLU A 334 3.25 9.31 -6.48
C GLU A 334 3.68 10.12 -5.26
N VAL A 335 4.97 10.48 -5.18
CA VAL A 335 5.50 11.37 -4.15
C VAL A 335 4.81 12.75 -4.22
N SER A 336 4.73 13.37 -5.40
CA SER A 336 4.13 14.69 -5.57
C SER A 336 2.61 14.72 -5.34
N ASN A 337 1.92 13.64 -5.69
CA ASN A 337 0.46 13.54 -5.58
C ASN A 337 -0.01 12.86 -4.30
N PHE A 338 0.90 12.43 -3.41
CA PHE A 338 0.51 11.80 -2.16
C PHE A 338 -0.34 12.76 -1.32
N ARG A 339 -1.55 12.34 -0.94
CA ARG A 339 -2.44 13.12 -0.08
C ARG A 339 -2.98 12.21 1.02
N ALA A 340 -3.04 12.74 2.24
CA ALA A 340 -3.78 12.10 3.31
C ALA A 340 -5.30 12.30 3.10
N THR A 341 -6.09 11.41 3.67
CA THR A 341 -7.54 11.53 3.66
C THR A 341 -7.99 12.41 4.83
N VAL A 342 -8.95 13.30 4.59
CA VAL A 342 -9.61 14.08 5.63
C VAL A 342 -11.09 13.78 5.55
N ARG A 343 -11.68 13.34 6.65
CA ARG A 343 -13.09 12.96 6.73
C ARG A 343 -13.78 13.68 7.87
N TYR A 344 -14.79 14.44 7.54
CA TYR A 344 -15.80 14.92 8.49
C TYR A 344 -16.82 13.80 8.66
N ILE A 345 -16.95 13.31 9.90
CA ILE A 345 -17.81 12.17 10.21
C ILE A 345 -19.01 12.69 10.98
N ASP A 346 -20.18 12.54 10.37
CA ASP A 346 -21.43 12.87 11.01
C ASP A 346 -21.73 11.90 12.16
N TYR A 347 -22.46 12.40 13.17
CA TYR A 347 -22.82 11.61 14.34
C TYR A 347 -23.59 10.33 13.96
N ASP A 348 -24.40 10.37 12.90
CA ASP A 348 -25.18 9.22 12.44
C ASP A 348 -24.31 8.11 11.82
N GLU A 349 -23.11 8.43 11.33
CA GLU A 349 -22.13 7.46 10.83
C GLU A 349 -21.23 6.90 11.94
N PHE A 350 -21.05 7.68 13.02
CA PHE A 350 -20.26 7.30 14.18
C PHE A 350 -20.87 7.89 15.45
N TRP A 351 -21.66 7.07 16.15
CA TRP A 351 -22.52 7.47 17.28
C TRP A 351 -21.78 7.91 18.56
N TYR A 352 -20.52 8.29 18.46
CA TYR A 352 -19.68 8.68 19.58
C TYR A 352 -19.07 10.06 19.37
N THR A 353 -19.12 10.86 20.44
CA THR A 353 -18.41 12.14 20.52
C THR A 353 -17.05 11.94 21.19
N TYR A 354 -16.10 12.83 20.95
CA TYR A 354 -14.80 12.74 21.61
C TYR A 354 -14.92 12.73 23.15
N PRO A 355 -15.69 13.63 23.81
CA PRO A 355 -15.85 13.60 25.26
C PRO A 355 -16.44 12.28 25.79
N SER A 356 -17.42 11.70 25.08
CA SER A 356 -18.01 10.42 25.48
C SER A 356 -16.98 9.27 25.41
N LEU A 357 -16.12 9.29 24.38
CA LEU A 357 -15.08 8.29 24.23
C LEU A 357 -13.99 8.46 25.28
N ALA A 358 -13.54 9.69 25.53
CA ALA A 358 -12.56 10.02 26.56
C ALA A 358 -13.05 9.58 27.95
N GLN A 359 -14.33 9.84 28.29
CA GLN A 359 -14.93 9.38 29.55
C GLN A 359 -14.92 7.86 29.70
N SER A 360 -15.15 7.13 28.60
CA SER A 360 -15.06 5.66 28.55
C SER A 360 -13.63 5.11 28.38
N ARG A 361 -12.60 5.98 28.40
CA ARG A 361 -11.18 5.63 28.23
C ARG A 361 -10.82 5.00 26.86
N LEU A 362 -11.57 5.36 25.82
CA LEU A 362 -11.36 4.94 24.43
C LEU A 362 -11.34 3.41 24.26
N PRO A 363 -12.46 2.72 24.53
CA PRO A 363 -12.52 1.27 24.45
C PRO A 363 -12.34 0.81 23.00
N PRO A 364 -11.48 -0.19 22.71
CA PRO A 364 -11.20 -0.64 21.35
C PRO A 364 -12.44 -1.10 20.57
N ALA A 365 -13.48 -1.57 21.28
CA ALA A 365 -14.72 -2.03 20.67
C ALA A 365 -15.43 -0.92 19.86
N HIS A 366 -15.29 0.35 20.26
CA HIS A 366 -15.86 1.48 19.53
C HIS A 366 -15.01 1.88 18.31
N LEU A 367 -13.80 1.33 18.18
CA LEU A 367 -12.79 1.74 17.20
C LEU A 367 -12.69 0.78 16.00
N ILE A 368 -13.54 -0.25 16.00
CA ILE A 368 -13.69 -1.22 14.92
C ILE A 368 -14.79 -0.68 14.02
N SER A 369 -14.41 0.16 13.06
CA SER A 369 -15.36 0.79 12.16
C SER A 369 -14.72 1.09 10.80
N PRO A 370 -15.34 0.67 9.67
CA PRO A 370 -14.85 1.04 8.36
C PRO A 370 -14.86 2.56 8.13
N VAL A 371 -15.66 3.32 8.90
CA VAL A 371 -15.74 4.78 8.78
C VAL A 371 -14.41 5.46 9.16
N LEU A 372 -13.71 4.90 10.16
CA LEU A 372 -12.47 5.45 10.69
C LEU A 372 -11.21 5.08 9.88
N THR A 373 -11.36 4.27 8.83
CA THR A 373 -10.24 3.56 8.19
C THR A 373 -10.22 3.75 6.65
N PRO A 374 -9.14 4.29 6.06
CA PRO A 374 -9.01 4.44 4.60
C PRO A 374 -8.75 3.11 3.89
N LEU A 375 -8.13 2.14 4.58
CA LEU A 375 -7.67 0.87 4.04
C LEU A 375 -8.30 -0.33 4.77
N PRO A 376 -8.37 -1.50 4.12
CA PRO A 376 -8.72 -2.76 4.79
C PRO A 376 -7.64 -3.19 5.81
N ASP A 377 -8.00 -4.13 6.69
CA ASP A 377 -7.11 -4.67 7.73
C ASP A 377 -5.99 -5.58 7.17
N ALA A 378 -6.07 -5.97 5.92
CA ALA A 378 -4.99 -6.63 5.24
C ALA A 378 -5.09 -6.31 3.75
N PRO A 379 -3.97 -6.36 3.02
CA PRO A 379 -4.00 -6.44 1.56
C PRO A 379 -4.97 -7.53 1.10
N GLU A 380 -5.72 -7.26 0.02
CA GLU A 380 -6.51 -8.31 -0.63
C GLU A 380 -5.56 -9.34 -1.25
N ASN A 381 -5.89 -10.64 -1.14
CA ASN A 381 -4.98 -11.72 -1.54
C ASN A 381 -4.63 -11.71 -3.03
N ASP A 382 -5.51 -11.16 -3.87
CA ASP A 382 -5.38 -11.03 -5.32
C ASP A 382 -4.98 -9.62 -5.77
N ALA A 383 -4.72 -8.70 -4.83
CA ALA A 383 -4.30 -7.36 -5.17
C ALA A 383 -2.94 -7.38 -5.89
N LEU A 384 -2.93 -6.93 -7.14
CA LEU A 384 -1.69 -6.72 -7.92
C LEU A 384 -0.76 -5.70 -7.27
N SER A 385 -1.31 -4.82 -6.42
CA SER A 385 -0.54 -3.83 -5.69
C SER A 385 -1.26 -3.38 -4.41
N SER A 386 -0.49 -2.95 -3.41
CA SER A 386 -1.01 -2.40 -2.15
C SER A 386 -0.21 -1.18 -1.71
N PRO A 387 -0.84 -0.10 -1.20
CA PRO A 387 -0.12 1.08 -0.74
C PRO A 387 0.82 0.75 0.43
N VAL A 388 1.97 1.40 0.49
CA VAL A 388 2.89 1.27 1.63
C VAL A 388 2.31 1.96 2.86
N PHE A 389 1.72 3.14 2.68
CA PHE A 389 1.25 3.98 3.77
C PHE A 389 -0.03 4.72 3.40
N ALA A 390 -0.88 4.94 4.40
CA ALA A 390 -2.02 5.86 4.31
C ALA A 390 -2.20 6.55 5.65
N ALA A 391 -2.71 7.79 5.60
CA ALA A 391 -3.08 8.54 6.79
C ALA A 391 -4.49 9.11 6.59
N GLN A 392 -5.31 9.07 7.65
CA GLN A 392 -6.65 9.63 7.65
C GLN A 392 -6.89 10.46 8.92
N ALA A 393 -7.22 11.73 8.73
CA ALA A 393 -7.76 12.59 9.77
C ALA A 393 -9.28 12.42 9.82
N ASN A 394 -9.79 11.94 10.95
CA ASN A 394 -11.20 11.73 11.21
C ASN A 394 -11.69 12.82 12.18
N ILE A 395 -12.46 13.77 11.67
CA ILE A 395 -13.06 14.84 12.45
C ILE A 395 -14.41 14.34 12.96
N ILE A 396 -14.53 14.23 14.27
CA ILE A 396 -15.78 13.90 14.96
C ILE A 396 -16.20 15.09 15.81
N LYS A 397 -17.40 15.02 16.40
CA LYS A 397 -17.85 16.04 17.32
C LYS A 397 -16.87 16.21 18.50
N ASP A 398 -16.34 17.42 18.62
CA ASP A 398 -15.41 17.89 19.66
C ASP A 398 -14.07 17.13 19.72
N GLY A 399 -13.60 16.55 18.60
CA GLY A 399 -12.27 15.94 18.56
C GLY A 399 -11.78 15.46 17.20
N LEU A 400 -10.48 15.13 17.17
CA LEU A 400 -9.75 14.71 15.98
C LEU A 400 -9.03 13.38 16.24
N LEU A 401 -9.25 12.41 15.35
CA LEU A 401 -8.61 11.09 15.39
C LEU A 401 -7.72 10.93 14.15
N VAL A 402 -6.41 10.86 14.32
CA VAL A 402 -5.48 10.66 13.21
C VAL A 402 -5.05 9.20 13.15
N ALA A 403 -5.53 8.51 12.12
CA ALA A 403 -5.23 7.12 11.85
C ALA A 403 -4.07 6.99 10.85
N LEU A 404 -3.03 6.24 11.23
CA LEU A 404 -1.85 5.95 10.41
C LEU A 404 -1.82 4.47 10.07
N TYR A 405 -1.58 4.14 8.80
CA TYR A 405 -1.50 2.79 8.26
C TYR A 405 -0.14 2.59 7.65
N LEU A 406 0.58 1.57 8.10
CA LEU A 406 1.89 1.21 7.58
C LEU A 406 1.89 -0.28 7.22
N HIS A 407 2.16 -0.60 5.96
CA HIS A 407 2.22 -1.98 5.54
C HIS A 407 3.37 -2.71 6.25
N HIS A 408 3.06 -3.78 6.99
CA HIS A 408 4.00 -4.40 7.92
C HIS A 408 5.21 -5.04 7.21
N SER A 409 5.06 -5.48 5.95
CA SER A 409 6.22 -5.93 5.14
C SER A 409 7.21 -4.82 4.79
N VAL A 410 6.90 -3.54 5.03
CA VAL A 410 7.83 -2.43 4.75
C VAL A 410 8.58 -2.01 6.00
N ALA A 411 7.89 -1.87 7.12
CA ALA A 411 8.50 -1.48 8.39
C ALA A 411 7.66 -1.93 9.60
N ASP A 412 8.33 -2.02 10.74
CA ASP A 412 7.74 -2.41 12.02
C ASP A 412 7.26 -1.19 12.83
N VAL A 413 6.84 -1.44 14.08
CA VAL A 413 6.36 -0.42 15.02
C VAL A 413 7.41 0.66 15.29
N HIS A 414 8.71 0.35 15.21
CA HIS A 414 9.75 1.36 15.32
C HIS A 414 9.75 2.30 14.10
N GLY A 415 9.53 1.76 12.90
CA GLY A 415 9.28 2.57 11.71
C GLY A 415 8.06 3.48 11.85
N LEU A 416 6.98 3.00 12.45
CA LEU A 416 5.82 3.84 12.78
C LEU A 416 6.17 4.96 13.79
N SER A 417 7.03 4.67 14.78
CA SER A 417 7.55 5.69 15.71
C SER A 417 8.38 6.75 14.98
N GLN A 418 9.21 6.35 13.99
CA GLN A 418 9.95 7.30 13.14
C GLN A 418 9.01 8.20 12.33
N ILE A 419 7.90 7.66 11.80
CA ILE A 419 6.86 8.44 11.11
C ILE A 419 6.28 9.50 12.05
N ILE A 420 5.84 9.10 13.25
CA ILE A 420 5.24 10.01 14.25
C ILE A 420 6.24 11.13 14.63
N ARG A 421 7.50 10.78 14.89
CA ARG A 421 8.56 11.74 15.22
C ARG A 421 8.82 12.72 14.08
N LEU A 422 8.92 12.23 12.85
CA LEU A 422 9.19 13.07 11.68
C LEU A 422 8.03 14.03 11.42
N MET A 423 6.78 13.55 11.48
CA MET A 423 5.59 14.40 11.37
C MET A 423 5.58 15.50 12.44
N SER A 424 6.00 15.17 13.66
CA SER A 424 6.00 16.11 14.80
C SER A 424 7.20 17.06 14.84
N SER A 425 8.26 16.77 14.09
CA SER A 425 9.48 17.60 14.07
C SER A 425 9.28 18.95 13.36
N ASN A 426 10.14 19.93 13.65
CA ASN A 426 10.14 21.24 12.98
C ASN A 426 11.00 21.28 11.70
N SER A 427 11.35 20.13 11.10
CA SER A 427 12.14 20.13 9.87
C SER A 427 11.36 20.69 8.67
N ALA A 428 12.06 21.40 7.79
CA ALA A 428 11.49 21.83 6.51
C ALA A 428 11.40 20.65 5.54
N PRO A 429 10.37 20.56 4.67
CA PRO A 429 10.33 19.55 3.61
C PRO A 429 11.58 19.61 2.72
N ARG A 430 12.10 18.44 2.33
CA ARG A 430 13.20 18.35 1.35
C ARG A 430 12.65 18.48 -0.07
N ALA A 431 13.37 19.15 -0.95
CA ALA A 431 13.03 19.17 -2.38
C ALA A 431 13.18 17.77 -2.98
N MET A 432 12.14 17.29 -3.66
CA MET A 432 12.13 15.98 -4.31
C MET A 432 12.25 16.11 -5.82
N ASN A 433 13.17 15.34 -6.38
CA ASN A 433 13.31 15.09 -7.81
C ASN A 433 13.69 13.62 -8.03
N ASP A 434 13.78 13.24 -9.30
CA ASP A 434 14.05 11.86 -9.69
C ASP A 434 15.40 11.33 -9.16
N GLU A 435 16.46 12.14 -9.19
CA GLU A 435 17.80 11.75 -8.69
C GLU A 435 17.83 11.56 -7.17
N THR A 436 17.16 12.43 -6.41
CA THR A 436 17.02 12.26 -4.96
C THR A 436 16.24 11.00 -4.62
N LEU A 437 15.17 10.70 -5.37
CA LEU A 437 14.35 9.51 -5.18
C LEU A 437 15.13 8.23 -5.48
N ARG A 438 15.91 8.23 -6.58
CA ARG A 438 16.87 7.16 -6.93
C ARG A 438 17.86 6.91 -5.81
N THR A 439 18.43 7.99 -5.26
CA THR A 439 19.41 7.93 -4.17
C THR A 439 18.80 7.34 -2.89
N ASP A 440 17.56 7.72 -2.54
CA ASP A 440 16.88 7.17 -1.37
C ASP A 440 16.57 5.69 -1.53
N ALA A 441 16.10 5.28 -2.71
CA ALA A 441 15.81 3.89 -3.06
C ALA A 441 17.06 3.01 -2.98
N ALA A 442 18.17 3.48 -3.55
CA ALA A 442 19.46 2.81 -3.46
C ALA A 442 19.96 2.72 -2.00
N THR A 443 19.88 3.82 -1.26
CA THR A 443 20.31 3.89 0.15
C THR A 443 19.54 2.93 1.03
N GLN A 444 18.20 3.00 1.01
CA GLN A 444 17.37 2.12 1.84
C GLN A 444 17.48 0.66 1.41
N SER A 445 17.60 0.36 0.11
CA SER A 445 17.85 -1.01 -0.37
C SER A 445 19.18 -1.55 0.15
N LYS A 446 20.24 -0.74 0.16
CA LYS A 446 21.56 -1.13 0.72
C LYS A 446 21.48 -1.37 2.22
N LEU A 447 20.76 -0.54 2.96
CA LEU A 447 20.58 -0.74 4.40
C LEU A 447 19.79 -2.03 4.69
N ARG A 448 18.73 -2.30 3.92
CA ARG A 448 17.92 -3.54 4.03
C ARG A 448 18.70 -4.80 3.65
N ALA A 449 19.64 -4.71 2.71
CA ALA A 449 20.47 -5.85 2.30
C ALA A 449 21.29 -6.46 3.46
N ARG A 450 21.57 -5.67 4.52
CA ARG A 450 22.21 -6.15 5.76
C ARG A 450 21.42 -7.25 6.47
N LEU A 451 20.10 -7.34 6.21
CA LEU A 451 19.20 -8.37 6.72
C LEU A 451 18.78 -9.39 5.63
N SER A 452 19.61 -9.56 4.60
CA SER A 452 19.34 -10.47 3.47
C SER A 452 20.52 -11.32 3.01
N GLY A 453 21.73 -11.10 3.53
CA GLY A 453 22.95 -11.76 3.05
C GLY A 453 22.94 -13.29 3.11
N VAL A 454 23.83 -13.92 2.34
CA VAL A 454 24.18 -15.34 2.50
C VAL A 454 25.21 -15.41 3.62
N TRP A 455 24.78 -15.89 4.78
CA TRP A 455 25.66 -16.08 5.93
C TRP A 455 26.19 -17.52 5.95
N ALA A 456 27.36 -17.74 6.56
CA ALA A 456 27.93 -19.10 6.69
C ALA A 456 27.09 -20.02 7.60
N ALA A 457 26.11 -19.46 8.33
CA ALA A 457 25.18 -20.21 9.16
C ALA A 457 24.27 -21.09 8.29
N LYS A 458 24.14 -22.36 8.68
CA LYS A 458 23.17 -23.29 8.06
C LYS A 458 21.75 -22.97 8.56
N PRO A 459 20.71 -23.21 7.74
CA PRO A 459 19.34 -23.22 8.22
C PRO A 459 19.23 -24.22 9.37
N ASP A 460 18.80 -23.75 10.54
CA ASP A 460 18.55 -24.61 11.68
C ASP A 460 17.04 -24.68 11.94
N GLN A 461 16.49 -25.87 11.68
CA GLN A 461 15.06 -26.15 11.83
C GLN A 461 14.66 -26.37 13.30
N ASP A 462 15.63 -26.64 14.20
CA ASP A 462 15.37 -26.85 15.63
C ASP A 462 15.32 -25.52 16.40
N THR A 463 16.02 -24.47 15.93
CA THR A 463 15.99 -23.13 16.54
C THR A 463 14.89 -22.21 16.00
N HIS A 464 14.31 -22.54 14.84
CA HIS A 464 13.20 -21.78 14.25
C HIS A 464 11.99 -22.67 14.00
N THR A 465 11.40 -23.16 15.09
CA THR A 465 10.29 -24.13 15.07
C THR A 465 9.05 -23.60 14.35
N GLU A 466 8.92 -22.28 14.15
CA GLU A 466 7.84 -21.68 13.36
C GLU A 466 7.80 -22.14 11.87
N TYR A 467 8.91 -22.69 11.34
CA TYR A 467 9.00 -23.16 9.96
C TYR A 467 8.88 -24.67 9.80
N THR A 468 8.84 -25.42 10.90
CA THR A 468 8.75 -26.89 10.91
C THR A 468 7.30 -27.35 10.71
N GLN A 469 6.57 -26.73 9.77
CA GLN A 469 5.16 -27.02 9.48
C GLN A 469 4.93 -28.35 8.76
N HIS A 470 5.97 -29.07 8.34
CA HIS A 470 5.79 -30.37 7.69
C HIS A 470 5.56 -31.55 8.64
N LYS A 471 5.56 -31.36 9.99
CA LYS A 471 5.38 -32.48 10.93
C LYS A 471 4.50 -32.25 12.15
N GLN A 472 4.03 -31.05 12.45
CA GLN A 472 3.08 -30.90 13.56
C GLN A 472 1.64 -31.10 13.06
N PRO A 473 0.89 -32.10 13.56
CA PRO A 473 -0.52 -32.23 13.28
C PRO A 473 -1.22 -30.92 13.65
N GLN A 474 -2.24 -30.52 12.88
CA GLN A 474 -3.11 -29.39 13.25
C GLN A 474 -3.62 -29.64 14.68
N GLU A 475 -3.05 -28.93 15.65
CA GLU A 475 -3.55 -28.97 17.02
C GLU A 475 -4.97 -28.41 16.98
N THR A 476 -5.96 -29.28 17.19
CA THR A 476 -7.36 -28.89 17.24
C THR A 476 -7.54 -28.04 18.49
N SER A 477 -7.86 -26.76 18.30
CA SER A 477 -8.16 -25.88 19.42
C SER A 477 -9.30 -26.48 20.23
N GLN A 478 -9.12 -26.57 21.55
CA GLN A 478 -10.14 -27.13 22.45
C GLN A 478 -11.20 -26.10 22.87
N LEU A 479 -11.08 -24.85 22.41
CA LEU A 479 -12.02 -23.79 22.72
C LEU A 479 -13.16 -23.79 21.70
N ILE A 480 -14.37 -23.98 22.22
CA ILE A 480 -15.61 -24.07 21.43
C ILE A 480 -16.24 -22.66 21.40
N GLY A 481 -16.27 -21.99 20.24
CA GLY A 481 -16.93 -20.67 20.12
C GLY A 481 -16.72 -19.97 18.78
N ARG A 482 -17.59 -18.99 18.46
CA ARG A 482 -17.52 -18.17 17.23
C ARG A 482 -16.14 -17.48 17.13
N GLU A 483 -15.57 -17.46 15.92
CA GLU A 483 -14.23 -16.93 15.57
C GLU A 483 -14.03 -15.41 15.79
N VAL A 484 -14.94 -14.70 16.49
CA VAL A 484 -14.86 -13.24 16.68
C VAL A 484 -14.35 -12.92 18.07
N GLY A 485 -13.13 -12.39 18.16
CA GLY A 485 -12.54 -11.93 19.42
C GLY A 485 -13.18 -10.63 19.94
N THR A 486 -13.35 -10.56 21.26
CA THR A 486 -13.63 -9.32 21.99
C THR A 486 -12.33 -8.63 22.38
N CYS A 487 -12.28 -7.30 22.25
CA CYS A 487 -11.10 -6.50 22.55
C CYS A 487 -11.35 -5.63 23.79
N ARG A 488 -10.37 -5.57 24.69
CA ARG A 488 -10.38 -4.76 25.93
C ARG A 488 -9.01 -4.13 26.16
N VAL A 489 -8.96 -3.07 26.95
CA VAL A 489 -7.73 -2.49 27.50
C VAL A 489 -7.69 -2.73 29.00
N LEU A 490 -6.61 -3.35 29.48
CA LEU A 490 -6.30 -3.46 30.91
C LEU A 490 -5.19 -2.46 31.22
N ALA A 491 -5.41 -1.58 32.18
CA ALA A 491 -4.37 -0.68 32.65
C ALA A 491 -3.73 -1.21 33.92
N PHE A 492 -2.44 -1.52 33.83
CA PHE A 492 -1.65 -2.02 34.94
C PHE A 492 -1.05 -0.85 35.74
N ASP A 493 -1.06 -0.96 37.06
CA ASP A 493 -0.39 0.01 37.93
C ASP A 493 1.13 -0.14 37.79
N LEU A 494 1.80 0.89 37.28
CA LEU A 494 3.22 0.82 36.94
C LEU A 494 4.08 0.63 38.19
N ALA A 495 3.73 1.28 39.31
CA ALA A 495 4.46 1.14 40.57
C ALA A 495 4.40 -0.30 41.10
N THR A 496 3.25 -0.95 41.00
CA THR A 496 3.05 -2.35 41.39
C THR A 496 3.86 -3.29 40.49
N ILE A 497 3.90 -3.06 39.17
CA ILE A 497 4.73 -3.83 38.25
C ILE A 497 6.23 -3.67 38.59
N GLU A 498 6.70 -2.44 38.79
CA GLU A 498 8.10 -2.17 39.12
C GLU A 498 8.52 -2.78 40.47
N LYS A 499 7.67 -2.64 41.50
CA LYS A 499 7.90 -3.27 42.80
C LYS A 499 7.92 -4.80 42.70
N THR A 500 7.00 -5.39 41.92
CA THR A 500 6.97 -6.83 41.71
C THR A 500 8.21 -7.33 41.00
N LYS A 501 8.66 -6.60 39.96
CA LYS A 501 9.92 -6.85 39.26
C LYS A 501 11.12 -6.79 40.22
N GLU A 502 11.17 -5.82 41.14
CA GLU A 502 12.24 -5.73 42.14
C GLU A 502 12.26 -6.94 43.07
N MET A 503 11.11 -7.29 43.66
CA MET A 503 10.97 -8.48 44.51
C MET A 503 11.33 -9.78 43.77
N MET A 504 11.01 -9.89 42.47
CA MET A 504 11.38 -11.04 41.64
C MET A 504 12.90 -11.15 41.50
N ASN A 505 13.59 -10.03 41.24
CA ASN A 505 15.05 -10.03 41.11
C ASN A 505 15.73 -10.39 42.44
N GLU A 506 15.27 -9.84 43.57
CA GLU A 506 15.76 -10.20 44.90
C GLU A 506 15.60 -11.71 45.17
N ARG A 507 14.37 -12.21 45.02
CA ARG A 507 14.07 -13.64 45.25
C ARG A 507 14.86 -14.55 44.32
N PHE A 508 15.12 -14.11 43.09
CA PHE A 508 15.91 -14.87 42.13
C PHE A 508 17.38 -14.97 42.55
N HIS A 509 17.97 -13.87 43.05
CA HIS A 509 19.32 -13.90 43.59
C HIS A 509 19.47 -14.88 44.75
N ASP A 510 18.45 -15.01 45.60
CA ASP A 510 18.45 -15.95 46.73
C ASP A 510 18.37 -17.43 46.31
N ILE A 511 17.64 -17.74 45.24
CA ILE A 511 17.36 -19.14 44.84
C ILE A 511 18.45 -19.72 43.94
N TYR A 512 18.97 -18.94 42.99
CA TYR A 512 19.80 -19.47 41.91
C TYR A 512 21.27 -19.05 41.99
N GLU A 513 21.64 -18.13 42.90
CA GLU A 513 22.96 -17.48 42.96
C GLU A 513 23.41 -16.83 41.62
N GLU A 514 22.50 -16.72 40.64
CA GLU A 514 22.75 -16.21 39.29
C GLU A 514 22.64 -14.68 39.27
N LYS A 515 23.71 -13.96 39.66
CA LYS A 515 23.75 -12.47 39.64
C LYS A 515 23.61 -11.82 38.25
N ILE A 516 23.63 -12.62 37.17
CA ILE A 516 23.76 -12.13 35.79
C ILE A 516 22.40 -11.97 35.09
N ILE A 517 21.32 -12.57 35.60
CA ILE A 517 19.99 -12.47 34.95
C ILE A 517 19.15 -11.44 35.68
N HIS A 518 18.90 -10.31 35.02
CA HIS A 518 18.04 -9.24 35.51
C HIS A 518 16.70 -9.25 34.76
N ILE A 519 15.61 -9.39 35.51
CA ILE A 519 14.21 -9.34 35.04
C ILE A 519 13.82 -7.87 34.86
N SER A 520 13.29 -7.53 33.69
CA SER A 520 12.72 -6.20 33.38
C SER A 520 11.23 -6.13 33.70
N ALA A 521 10.71 -4.90 33.74
CA ALA A 521 9.27 -4.65 33.88
C ALA A 521 8.46 -5.33 32.76
N PHE A 522 8.97 -5.38 31.52
CA PHE A 522 8.31 -6.10 30.43
C PHE A 522 8.26 -7.61 30.68
N ASP A 523 9.35 -8.22 31.16
CA ASP A 523 9.36 -9.67 31.44
C ASP A 523 8.38 -10.01 32.57
N CYS A 524 8.31 -9.14 33.59
CA CYS A 524 7.35 -9.24 34.70
C CYS A 524 5.91 -9.19 34.16
N LEU A 525 5.58 -8.17 33.37
CA LEU A 525 4.24 -8.01 32.79
C LEU A 525 3.88 -9.17 31.83
N ALA A 526 4.82 -9.60 30.99
CA ALA A 526 4.63 -10.73 30.09
C ALA A 526 4.35 -12.03 30.86
N ALA A 527 5.03 -12.27 31.97
CA ALA A 527 4.78 -13.42 32.85
C ALA A 527 3.39 -13.36 33.52
N ILE A 528 2.99 -12.19 34.01
CA ILE A 528 1.65 -11.96 34.57
C ILE A 528 0.58 -12.26 33.53
N LEU A 529 0.70 -11.71 32.32
CA LEU A 529 -0.24 -11.95 31.22
C LEU A 529 -0.27 -13.41 30.82
N TRP A 530 0.90 -14.04 30.66
CA TRP A 530 0.98 -15.44 30.24
C TRP A 530 0.32 -16.37 31.25
N LYS A 531 0.54 -16.17 32.55
CA LYS A 531 -0.16 -16.93 33.60
C LYS A 531 -1.66 -16.66 33.60
N ALA A 532 -2.09 -15.39 33.52
CA ALA A 532 -3.50 -15.02 33.53
C ALA A 532 -4.27 -15.68 32.38
N ILE A 533 -3.74 -15.58 31.17
CA ILE A 533 -4.36 -16.14 29.97
C ILE A 533 -4.34 -17.66 30.02
N SER A 534 -3.24 -18.28 30.46
CA SER A 534 -3.15 -19.74 30.59
C SER A 534 -4.16 -20.29 31.59
N ARG A 535 -4.32 -19.63 32.74
CA ARG A 535 -5.32 -19.98 33.76
C ARG A 535 -6.75 -19.83 33.25
N ALA A 536 -7.02 -18.78 32.48
CA ALA A 536 -8.32 -18.57 31.86
C ALA A 536 -8.60 -19.56 30.71
N SER A 537 -7.57 -19.99 29.97
CA SER A 537 -7.68 -21.01 28.92
C SER A 537 -7.87 -22.42 29.48
N TRP A 538 -7.20 -22.74 30.59
CA TRP A 538 -7.13 -24.07 31.19
C TRP A 538 -7.57 -24.08 32.66
N PRO A 539 -8.82 -23.70 32.98
CA PRO A 539 -9.27 -23.54 34.36
C PRO A 539 -9.23 -24.83 35.18
N GLN A 540 -9.33 -26.00 34.52
CA GLN A 540 -9.27 -27.32 35.15
C GLN A 540 -7.88 -27.98 35.06
N GLY A 541 -6.87 -27.27 34.55
CA GLY A 541 -5.58 -27.86 34.23
C GLY A 541 -5.55 -28.53 32.85
N PRO A 542 -4.41 -29.15 32.49
CA PRO A 542 -4.30 -29.91 31.26
C PRO A 542 -5.20 -31.16 31.29
N PRO A 543 -5.61 -31.70 30.13
CA PRO A 543 -6.37 -32.94 30.06
C PRO A 543 -5.65 -34.10 30.75
N GLY A 544 -6.41 -35.04 31.33
CA GLY A 544 -5.81 -36.17 32.09
C GLY A 544 -4.89 -37.05 31.25
N ASP A 545 -5.16 -37.17 29.95
CA ASP A 545 -4.35 -37.88 28.96
C ASP A 545 -3.13 -37.08 28.46
N ASP A 546 -3.03 -35.78 28.77
CA ASP A 546 -1.93 -34.88 28.40
C ASP A 546 -1.46 -34.02 29.60
N SER A 547 -1.25 -34.65 30.75
CA SER A 547 -0.80 -33.97 31.98
C SER A 547 0.54 -33.22 31.85
N GLY A 548 1.32 -33.52 30.80
CA GLY A 548 2.59 -32.90 30.48
C GLY A 548 2.50 -31.68 29.55
N ARG A 549 1.30 -31.23 29.15
CA ARG A 549 1.10 -30.21 28.14
C ARG A 549 1.91 -28.92 28.40
N PHE A 550 2.58 -28.45 27.36
CA PHE A 550 3.28 -27.17 27.34
C PHE A 550 2.49 -26.14 26.54
N LEU A 551 2.60 -24.88 26.96
CA LEU A 551 2.15 -23.72 26.18
C LEU A 551 3.37 -22.97 25.68
N LYS A 552 3.28 -22.45 24.46
CA LYS A 552 4.29 -21.58 23.88
C LYS A 552 3.95 -20.11 24.12
N LEU A 553 4.97 -19.29 24.41
CA LEU A 553 4.90 -17.83 24.38
C LEU A 553 5.91 -17.32 23.35
N THR A 554 5.42 -16.53 22.39
CA THR A 554 6.21 -15.88 21.35
C THR A 554 6.24 -14.36 21.57
N ILE A 555 7.44 -13.78 21.53
CA ILE A 555 7.69 -12.34 21.74
C ILE A 555 8.51 -11.80 20.57
N PRO A 556 8.01 -10.85 19.79
CA PRO A 556 8.83 -10.14 18.80
C PRO A 556 9.92 -9.31 19.50
N VAL A 557 11.18 -9.55 19.14
CA VAL A 557 12.36 -8.86 19.69
C VAL A 557 13.02 -8.02 18.62
N SER A 558 13.30 -6.76 18.93
CA SER A 558 14.08 -5.94 18.01
C SER A 558 15.53 -6.39 17.93
N ILE A 559 16.04 -6.51 16.70
CA ILE A 559 17.42 -6.92 16.42
C ILE A 559 18.33 -5.76 16.03
N ARG A 560 17.83 -4.51 16.04
CA ARG A 560 18.56 -3.30 15.61
C ARG A 560 19.92 -3.14 16.29
N THR A 561 20.01 -3.52 17.57
CA THR A 561 21.22 -3.42 18.41
C THR A 561 21.91 -4.77 18.64
N ARG A 562 21.48 -5.84 17.95
CA ARG A 562 21.91 -7.23 18.20
C ARG A 562 22.78 -7.82 17.08
N LEU A 563 23.21 -7.00 16.13
CA LEU A 563 24.16 -7.36 15.09
C LEU A 563 25.58 -6.94 15.52
N PRO A 564 26.52 -7.88 15.69
CA PRO A 564 27.92 -7.60 16.02
C PRO A 564 28.60 -6.74 14.96
N ASN A 565 29.45 -5.83 15.44
CA ASN A 565 30.26 -4.89 14.64
C ASN A 565 29.47 -3.90 13.77
N THR A 566 28.14 -3.88 13.82
CA THR A 566 27.33 -2.89 13.11
C THR A 566 25.89 -2.91 13.64
N SER A 567 25.54 -2.05 14.60
CA SER A 567 24.12 -1.73 14.83
C SER A 567 23.48 -1.27 13.51
N LEU A 568 22.18 -1.51 13.34
CA LEU A 568 21.47 -0.85 12.24
C LEU A 568 21.53 0.67 12.50
N PRO A 569 21.87 1.49 11.48
CA PRO A 569 21.99 2.92 11.67
C PRO A 569 20.62 3.52 11.95
N ASP A 570 20.58 4.68 12.61
CA ASP A 570 19.34 5.37 12.96
C ASP A 570 18.46 5.68 11.74
N GLY A 571 19.07 5.87 10.57
CA GLY A 571 18.38 6.08 9.28
C GLY A 571 17.81 4.80 8.63
N TYR A 572 17.96 3.63 9.24
CA TYR A 572 17.32 2.40 8.76
C TYR A 572 15.81 2.47 8.96
N PHE A 573 15.07 2.50 7.86
CA PHE A 573 13.62 2.41 7.85
C PHE A 573 13.23 1.06 7.26
N GLY A 574 12.88 0.09 8.12
CA GLY A 574 12.54 -1.28 7.72
C GLY A 574 12.20 -2.18 8.91
N ASN A 575 11.87 -3.44 8.67
CA ASN A 575 11.66 -4.39 9.77
C ASN A 575 12.98 -4.94 10.30
N ALA A 576 13.13 -4.90 11.63
CA ALA A 576 14.26 -5.54 12.31
C ALA A 576 13.75 -6.27 13.55
N LEU A 577 13.04 -7.38 13.31
CA LEU A 577 12.40 -8.21 14.32
C LEU A 577 12.74 -9.69 14.14
N VAL A 578 12.98 -10.40 15.24
CA VAL A 578 13.02 -11.87 15.32
C VAL A 578 12.19 -12.30 16.52
N HIS A 579 11.49 -13.42 16.39
CA HIS A 579 10.65 -13.95 17.46
C HIS A 579 11.48 -14.74 18.47
N ALA A 580 11.37 -14.37 19.75
CA ALA A 580 11.83 -15.18 20.86
C ALA A 580 10.71 -16.10 21.32
N GLU A 581 11.02 -17.38 21.48
CA GLU A 581 10.05 -18.39 21.90
C GLU A 581 10.47 -19.01 23.24
N THR A 582 9.49 -19.26 24.10
CA THR A 582 9.67 -19.97 25.36
C THR A 582 8.46 -20.86 25.65
N HIS A 583 8.66 -21.86 26.50
CA HIS A 583 7.63 -22.85 26.83
C HIS A 583 7.55 -23.05 28.34
N SER A 584 6.34 -23.20 28.85
CA SER A 584 6.09 -23.60 30.24
C SER A 584 4.91 -24.57 30.29
N ARG A 585 4.86 -25.40 31.33
CA ARG A 585 3.80 -26.40 31.49
C ARG A 585 2.50 -25.71 31.88
N VAL A 586 1.36 -26.20 31.39
CA VAL A 586 0.04 -25.72 31.82
C VAL A 586 -0.08 -25.77 33.36
N LEU A 587 0.44 -26.84 33.98
CA LEU A 587 0.45 -26.99 35.44
C LEU A 587 1.22 -25.89 36.18
N GLU A 588 2.37 -25.47 35.64
CA GLU A 588 3.21 -24.40 36.22
C GLU A 588 2.56 -23.03 36.04
N LEU A 589 2.05 -22.77 34.83
CA LEU A 589 1.32 -21.55 34.51
C LEU A 589 0.04 -21.41 35.32
N ASN A 590 -0.61 -22.52 35.67
CA ASN A 590 -1.82 -22.56 36.50
C ASN A 590 -1.58 -22.33 38.00
N LYS A 591 -0.35 -22.34 38.48
CA LYS A 591 -0.07 -21.96 39.88
C LYS A 591 -0.54 -20.54 40.19
N PRO A 592 -0.89 -20.21 41.45
CA PRO A 592 -1.25 -18.85 41.85
C PRO A 592 -0.17 -17.81 41.48
N PHE A 593 -0.54 -16.53 41.52
CA PHE A 593 0.36 -15.38 41.29
C PHE A 593 1.33 -15.14 42.46
N GLU A 594 1.96 -16.20 42.96
CA GLU A 594 3.00 -16.14 43.97
C GLU A 594 4.32 -15.67 43.36
N LEU A 595 5.12 -14.96 44.17
CA LEU A 595 6.35 -14.32 43.71
C LEU A 595 7.33 -15.30 43.03
N THR A 596 7.54 -16.48 43.61
CA THR A 596 8.43 -17.51 43.05
C THR A 596 7.94 -18.03 41.70
N ALA A 597 6.64 -18.28 41.57
CA ALA A 597 6.05 -18.75 40.32
C ALA A 597 6.14 -17.69 39.22
N LEU A 598 5.86 -16.42 39.56
CA LEU A 598 6.00 -15.32 38.61
C LEU A 598 7.47 -15.07 38.22
N ALA A 599 8.40 -15.14 39.18
CA ALA A 599 9.83 -14.98 38.92
C ALA A 599 10.36 -16.08 37.99
N HIS A 600 9.88 -17.32 38.15
CA HIS A 600 10.23 -18.42 37.25
C HIS A 600 9.80 -18.12 35.82
N GLU A 601 8.54 -17.75 35.59
CA GLU A 601 8.04 -17.47 34.23
C GLU A 601 8.69 -16.21 33.62
N ALA A 602 8.90 -15.16 34.41
CA ALA A 602 9.58 -13.95 33.94
C ALA A 602 11.04 -14.23 33.55
N ARG A 603 11.72 -15.14 34.25
CA ARG A 603 13.06 -15.61 33.85
C ARG A 603 13.02 -16.34 32.51
N GLN A 604 12.04 -17.21 32.28
CA GLN A 604 11.91 -17.93 31.02
C GLN A 604 11.74 -16.97 29.84
N VAL A 605 10.94 -15.91 30.03
CA VAL A 605 10.81 -14.80 29.07
C VAL A 605 12.17 -14.11 28.83
N ARG A 606 12.84 -13.68 29.91
CA ARG A 606 14.15 -13.00 29.84
C ARG A 606 15.20 -13.85 29.12
N MET A 607 15.26 -15.15 29.40
CA MET A 607 16.21 -16.06 28.77
C MET A 607 15.93 -16.23 27.28
N ALA A 608 14.67 -16.40 26.88
CA ALA A 608 14.31 -16.47 25.46
C ALA A 608 14.70 -15.20 24.71
N VAL A 609 14.41 -14.02 25.28
CA VAL A 609 14.82 -12.73 24.71
C VAL A 609 16.34 -12.60 24.62
N ARG A 610 17.12 -13.09 25.61
CA ARG A 610 18.59 -13.07 25.58
C ARG A 610 19.19 -14.02 24.55
N ARG A 611 18.50 -15.13 24.21
CA ARG A 611 18.96 -16.13 23.23
C ARG A 611 18.93 -15.61 21.79
N ILE A 612 18.24 -14.50 21.51
CA ILE A 612 18.30 -13.83 20.20
C ILE A 612 19.68 -13.18 20.04
N THR A 613 20.65 -14.00 19.61
CA THR A 613 22.03 -13.63 19.30
C THR A 613 22.20 -13.42 17.80
N GLU A 614 23.37 -12.96 17.37
CA GLU A 614 23.70 -12.85 15.95
C GLU A 614 23.47 -14.16 15.20
N LEU A 615 23.97 -15.28 15.73
CA LEU A 615 23.85 -16.58 15.09
C LEU A 615 22.38 -16.97 14.85
N VAL A 616 21.49 -16.65 15.79
CA VAL A 616 20.04 -16.87 15.64
C VAL A 616 19.45 -15.96 14.56
N ILE A 617 19.90 -14.71 14.47
CA ILE A 617 19.47 -13.78 13.41
C ILE A 617 19.93 -14.27 12.03
N GLN A 618 21.18 -14.70 11.92
CA GLN A 618 21.74 -15.26 10.69
C GLN A 618 21.01 -16.53 10.26
N SER A 619 20.74 -17.44 11.22
CA SER A 619 19.96 -18.66 10.99
C SER A 619 18.55 -18.32 10.48
N LYS A 620 17.86 -17.35 11.09
CA LYS A 620 16.53 -16.89 10.64
C LYS A 620 16.56 -16.40 9.20
N ILE A 621 17.55 -15.58 8.84
CA ILE A 621 17.73 -15.06 7.47
C ILE A 621 17.98 -16.22 6.50
N ALA A 622 18.86 -17.16 6.85
CA ALA A 622 19.16 -18.34 6.03
C ALA A 622 17.91 -19.21 5.83
N THR A 623 17.09 -19.40 6.87
CA THR A 623 15.84 -20.14 6.80
C THR A 623 14.85 -19.44 5.87
N VAL A 624 14.61 -18.14 6.02
CA VAL A 624 13.72 -17.39 5.09
C VAL A 624 14.22 -17.49 3.65
N ASN A 625 15.53 -17.34 3.44
CA ASN A 625 16.15 -17.46 2.13
C ASN A 625 16.08 -18.89 1.54
N SER A 626 15.72 -19.90 2.32
CA SER A 626 15.57 -21.28 1.84
C SER A 626 14.11 -21.66 1.53
N LEU A 627 13.14 -20.82 1.92
CA LEU A 627 11.72 -21.09 1.69
C LEU A 627 11.37 -20.92 0.20
N GLU A 628 10.62 -21.89 -0.32
CA GLU A 628 10.02 -21.83 -1.65
C GLU A 628 8.89 -20.78 -1.69
N ASP A 629 8.11 -20.67 -0.62
CA ASP A 629 6.98 -19.74 -0.47
C ASP A 629 7.17 -18.91 0.80
N VAL A 630 7.71 -17.70 0.63
CA VAL A 630 8.10 -16.82 1.73
C VAL A 630 6.91 -16.35 2.61
N PRO A 631 5.70 -16.05 2.09
CA PRO A 631 4.53 -15.78 2.92
C PRO A 631 4.25 -16.80 4.04
N LYS A 632 4.58 -18.08 3.84
CA LYS A 632 4.38 -19.14 4.86
C LYS A 632 5.25 -18.96 6.11
N ALA A 633 6.23 -18.06 6.07
CA ALA A 633 7.07 -17.69 7.19
C ALA A 633 6.36 -16.95 8.32
N GLY A 634 5.21 -16.34 8.03
CA GLY A 634 4.49 -15.51 8.98
C GLY A 634 3.95 -16.32 10.16
N ILE A 635 4.22 -15.87 11.38
CA ILE A 635 3.60 -16.43 12.58
C ILE A 635 2.14 -15.96 12.64
N SER A 636 1.21 -16.93 12.74
CA SER A 636 -0.22 -16.68 12.90
C SER A 636 -0.59 -16.58 14.38
N ASN A 637 -1.28 -15.50 14.75
CA ASN A 637 -1.76 -15.27 16.13
C ASN A 637 -3.19 -15.81 16.36
N ARG A 638 -3.54 -16.95 15.74
CA ARG A 638 -4.93 -17.46 15.75
C ARG A 638 -5.24 -18.45 16.89
N SER A 639 -4.24 -19.05 17.55
CA SER A 639 -4.46 -20.11 18.56
C SER A 639 -3.68 -19.83 19.85
N PHE A 640 -4.35 -19.34 20.90
CA PHE A 640 -3.73 -18.96 22.17
C PHE A 640 -3.75 -20.06 23.24
N ASP A 641 -4.47 -21.16 22.98
CA ASP A 641 -4.47 -22.39 23.78
C ASP A 641 -3.25 -23.28 23.50
N THR A 642 -2.47 -22.94 22.48
CA THR A 642 -1.22 -23.60 22.07
C THR A 642 -0.07 -22.60 21.95
N ASN A 643 -0.34 -21.37 21.50
CA ASN A 643 0.66 -20.32 21.33
C ASN A 643 0.15 -18.90 21.66
N LEU A 644 0.64 -18.29 22.74
CA LEU A 644 0.36 -16.89 23.05
C LEU A 644 1.40 -15.97 22.39
N VAL A 645 0.95 -14.90 21.74
CA VAL A 645 1.83 -13.85 21.21
C VAL A 645 1.64 -12.55 22.00
N ILE A 646 2.72 -12.05 22.58
CA ILE A 646 2.76 -10.75 23.27
C ILE A 646 3.68 -9.81 22.48
N THR A 647 3.10 -8.76 21.91
CA THR A 647 3.82 -7.75 21.14
C THR A 647 3.96 -6.47 21.96
N SER A 648 5.16 -5.88 22.00
CA SER A 648 5.38 -4.58 22.65
C SER A 648 5.35 -3.44 21.64
N TRP A 649 4.46 -2.48 21.86
CA TRP A 649 4.42 -1.18 21.17
C TRP A 649 4.93 -0.06 22.08
N ALA A 650 5.64 -0.40 23.15
CA ALA A 650 6.15 0.56 24.13
C ALA A 650 7.09 1.62 23.54
N ASP A 651 7.70 1.34 22.39
CA ASP A 651 8.60 2.27 21.67
C ASP A 651 7.86 3.33 20.82
N LEU A 652 6.52 3.25 20.70
CA LEU A 652 5.75 4.32 20.06
C LEU A 652 5.76 5.56 20.95
N SER A 653 6.16 6.69 20.38
CA SER A 653 6.05 7.98 21.07
C SER A 653 4.57 8.38 21.16
N THR A 654 4.06 8.54 22.37
CA THR A 654 2.70 9.07 22.62
C THR A 654 2.67 10.21 23.64
N GLU A 655 3.75 10.40 24.39
CA GLU A 655 3.96 11.53 25.29
C GLU A 655 4.89 12.57 24.64
N GLY A 656 4.85 13.82 25.13
CA GLY A 656 5.75 14.90 24.68
C GLY A 656 5.58 15.27 23.20
N ASP A 657 6.66 15.12 22.42
CA ASP A 657 6.77 15.58 21.03
C ASP A 657 5.99 14.74 20.00
N ALA A 658 4.96 13.98 20.39
CA ALA A 658 4.18 13.11 19.49
C ALA A 658 2.97 13.81 18.82
N GLY A 659 2.97 15.15 18.77
CA GLY A 659 1.81 15.95 18.36
C GLY A 659 1.47 15.97 16.88
N LEU A 660 2.16 15.18 16.05
CA LEU A 660 2.03 15.07 14.59
C LEU A 660 2.12 16.41 13.83
N GLY A 661 2.66 17.45 14.49
CA GLY A 661 2.73 18.80 13.96
C GLY A 661 1.38 19.51 13.88
N LEU A 662 0.32 19.00 14.50
CA LEU A 662 -1.05 19.53 14.36
C LEU A 662 -1.26 20.91 15.00
N GLY A 663 -0.40 21.29 15.95
CA GLY A 663 -0.62 22.49 16.78
C GLY A 663 -1.61 22.27 17.93
N LEU A 664 -1.95 21.02 18.23
CA LEU A 664 -2.86 20.64 19.33
C LEU A 664 -2.12 20.09 20.57
N GLY A 665 -0.79 20.02 20.53
CA GLY A 665 0.02 19.36 21.56
C GLY A 665 0.10 17.85 21.39
N ALA A 666 0.47 17.14 22.46
CA ALA A 666 0.55 15.69 22.47
C ALA A 666 -0.85 15.05 22.38
N PRO A 667 -0.98 13.86 21.77
CA PRO A 667 -2.24 13.13 21.77
C PRO A 667 -2.62 12.72 23.19
N GLU A 668 -3.93 12.68 23.49
CA GLU A 668 -4.43 12.21 24.78
C GLU A 668 -4.11 10.73 24.97
N ARG A 669 -4.31 9.91 23.93
CA ARG A 669 -4.06 8.47 23.88
C ARG A 669 -3.78 8.00 22.46
N GLY A 670 -3.16 6.82 22.36
CA GLY A 670 -3.07 6.08 21.11
C GLY A 670 -3.67 4.68 21.24
N ARG A 671 -4.36 4.22 20.19
CA ARG A 671 -5.06 2.92 20.15
C ARG A 671 -4.89 2.23 18.80
N LYS A 672 -4.90 0.90 18.81
CA LYS A 672 -5.10 0.12 17.59
C LYS A 672 -6.57 0.27 17.16
N ILE A 673 -6.81 0.59 15.90
CA ILE A 673 -8.16 0.69 15.29
C ILE A 673 -8.41 -0.51 14.35
N GLY A 674 -9.34 -0.45 13.41
CA GLY A 674 -9.49 -1.49 12.38
C GLY A 674 -10.91 -1.61 11.84
N ARG A 675 -11.15 -2.57 10.94
CA ARG A 675 -12.48 -2.92 10.42
C ARG A 675 -13.07 -4.16 11.08
N ALA A 676 -12.23 -5.06 11.58
CA ALA A 676 -12.63 -6.25 12.29
C ALA A 676 -11.60 -6.70 13.33
N ASN A 677 -12.06 -7.40 14.37
CA ASN A 677 -11.19 -8.11 15.30
C ASN A 677 -10.82 -9.47 14.73
N THR A 678 -9.69 -9.54 14.01
CA THR A 678 -9.27 -10.76 13.29
C THR A 678 -8.02 -11.43 13.87
N GLY A 679 -7.50 -10.96 15.01
CA GLY A 679 -6.31 -11.53 15.66
C GLY A 679 -6.47 -11.63 17.18
N TYR A 680 -5.94 -12.71 17.75
CA TYR A 680 -5.89 -12.93 19.20
C TYR A 680 -4.52 -12.56 19.77
N GLY A 681 -4.45 -12.25 21.06
CA GLY A 681 -3.19 -12.00 21.76
C GLY A 681 -3.13 -10.66 22.50
N CYS A 682 -1.92 -10.25 22.86
CA CYS A 682 -1.67 -9.05 23.66
C CYS A 682 -0.79 -8.05 22.93
N ILE A 683 -1.19 -6.78 23.00
CA ILE A 683 -0.38 -5.63 22.56
C ILE A 683 -0.15 -4.75 23.78
N VAL A 684 1.10 -4.71 24.24
CA VAL A 684 1.53 -3.83 25.30
C VAL A 684 1.69 -2.42 24.70
N LEU A 685 0.86 -1.47 25.13
CA LEU A 685 0.85 -0.11 24.59
C LEU A 685 2.00 0.73 25.20
N PRO A 686 2.26 1.94 24.66
CA PRO A 686 3.17 2.90 25.28
C PRO A 686 2.92 3.09 26.78
N VAL A 687 4.01 3.12 27.54
CA VAL A 687 3.97 3.38 28.99
C VAL A 687 3.51 4.81 29.21
N ARG A 688 2.53 5.01 30.09
CA ARG A 688 2.05 6.33 30.49
C ARG A 688 2.67 6.72 31.82
N ARG A 689 3.87 7.29 31.78
CA ARG A 689 4.67 7.51 33.00
C ARG A 689 4.05 8.56 33.90
N GLU A 690 3.49 9.61 33.32
CA GLU A 690 2.82 10.67 34.07
C GLU A 690 1.55 10.18 34.78
N GLU A 691 0.82 9.24 34.17
CA GLU A 691 -0.36 8.60 34.79
C GLU A 691 0.02 7.45 35.73
N GLY A 692 1.28 6.99 35.74
CA GLY A 692 1.71 5.81 36.48
C GLY A 692 1.09 4.51 35.96
N LEU A 693 0.77 4.42 34.66
CA LEU A 693 0.03 3.28 34.08
C LEU A 693 0.77 2.64 32.92
N TRP A 694 0.56 1.33 32.77
CA TRP A 694 0.94 0.59 31.57
C TRP A 694 -0.26 -0.15 30.99
N GLU A 695 -0.76 0.33 29.87
CA GLU A 695 -1.93 -0.26 29.22
C GLU A 695 -1.56 -1.46 28.35
N VAL A 696 -2.40 -2.49 28.39
CA VAL A 696 -2.31 -3.67 27.51
C VAL A 696 -3.65 -3.86 26.83
N GLN A 697 -3.62 -3.84 25.49
CA GLN A 697 -4.76 -4.24 24.70
C GLN A 697 -4.76 -5.77 24.53
N VAL A 698 -5.86 -6.40 24.89
CA VAL A 698 -6.06 -7.85 24.82
C VAL A 698 -7.20 -8.17 23.85
N THR A 699 -7.06 -9.23 23.07
CA THR A 699 -8.13 -9.70 22.18
C THR A 699 -8.28 -11.20 22.29
N PHE A 700 -9.43 -11.66 22.82
CA PHE A 700 -9.75 -13.06 23.11
C PHE A 700 -11.25 -13.33 22.93
N THR A 701 -11.65 -14.61 22.92
CA THR A 701 -13.08 -14.96 22.95
C THR A 701 -13.75 -14.37 24.18
N GLU A 702 -15.05 -14.08 24.09
CA GLU A 702 -15.82 -13.49 25.19
C GLU A 702 -15.73 -14.31 26.47
N GLU A 703 -15.80 -15.64 26.34
CA GLU A 703 -15.72 -16.58 27.47
C GLU A 703 -14.36 -16.54 28.17
N LEU A 704 -13.26 -16.54 27.41
CA LEU A 704 -11.92 -16.41 28.00
C LEU A 704 -11.76 -15.05 28.65
N MET A 705 -12.19 -13.98 27.98
CA MET A 705 -12.09 -12.62 28.50
C MET A 705 -12.82 -12.52 29.86
N ALA A 706 -14.02 -13.07 29.96
CA ALA A 706 -14.78 -13.10 31.21
C ALA A 706 -14.04 -13.84 32.33
N ARG A 707 -13.47 -15.02 32.05
CA ARG A 707 -12.66 -15.77 33.03
C ARG A 707 -11.40 -15.03 33.44
N MET A 708 -10.71 -14.42 32.49
CA MET A 708 -9.48 -13.67 32.74
C MET A 708 -9.74 -12.47 33.65
N LEU A 709 -10.82 -11.71 33.39
CA LEU A 709 -11.21 -10.56 34.22
C LEU A 709 -11.76 -10.95 35.60
N ALA A 710 -12.17 -12.21 35.79
CA ALA A 710 -12.57 -12.75 37.08
C ALA A 710 -11.39 -13.29 37.92
N ASP A 711 -10.17 -13.37 37.37
CA ASP A 711 -9.00 -13.85 38.12
C ASP A 711 -8.52 -12.79 39.12
N GLU A 712 -8.83 -12.99 40.40
CA GLU A 712 -8.41 -12.10 41.50
C GLU A 712 -6.89 -11.93 41.59
N GLY A 713 -6.11 -12.90 41.13
CA GLY A 713 -4.65 -12.81 41.08
C GLY A 713 -4.17 -11.80 40.04
N LEU A 714 -4.80 -11.76 38.86
CA LEU A 714 -4.54 -10.75 37.84
C LEU A 714 -5.00 -9.36 38.31
N MET A 715 -6.19 -9.28 38.90
CA MET A 715 -6.80 -7.99 39.25
C MET A 715 -6.02 -7.21 40.32
N LYS A 716 -5.10 -7.84 41.06
CA LYS A 716 -4.14 -7.16 41.95
C LYS A 716 -3.20 -6.19 41.22
N PHE A 717 -2.96 -6.40 39.93
CA PHE A 717 -2.08 -5.58 39.12
C PHE A 717 -2.84 -4.56 38.25
N VAL A 718 -4.15 -4.73 38.09
CA VAL A 718 -4.99 -3.97 37.15
C VAL A 718 -5.71 -2.85 37.88
N SER A 719 -5.47 -1.62 37.47
CA SER A 719 -6.14 -0.42 38.01
C SER A 719 -7.55 -0.23 37.44
N TRP A 720 -7.73 -0.48 36.14
CA TRP A 720 -9.03 -0.38 35.47
C TRP A 720 -9.05 -1.18 34.17
N VAL A 721 -10.27 -1.41 33.65
CA VAL A 721 -10.54 -2.11 32.40
C VAL A 721 -11.47 -1.25 31.54
N ALA A 722 -11.21 -1.16 30.24
CA ALA A 722 -12.05 -0.47 29.25
C ALA A 722 -12.41 -1.36 28.06
#